data_AF-A0A8H4EJI3-F1
#
_entry.id   AF-A0A8H4EJI3-F1
#
_cell.length_a   1.000
_cell.length_b   1.000
_cell.length_c   1.000
_cell.angle_alpha   90.00
_cell.angle_beta   90.00
_cell.angle_gamma   90.00
#
_symmetry.space_group_name_H-M   'P 1'
#
loop_
_entity.id
_entity.type
_entity.pdbx_description
1 polymer ?
#
loop_
_entity_poly.entity_id
_entity_poly.type
_entity_poly.pdbx_seq_one_letter_code
_entity_poly.pdbx_strand_id
1 'polypeptide(L)'
;MSVVISGTPIALFCLVRESKVPFKITLGRNKDVSDFKKIIKNEIPDEFPNHGIDKIRLWKLNVPVSYENIEELQKITLQDNKNVTLLSPVKYLTKKRRIEQGWKSYEASDGCSVELPPKIIAMLESDRFVPDPCTAFKDAFQNLYVGKSITLPHLGQVPKYFEGYQERTLLVTKQMIDIWDKISADSNYSIKRVLSGPMGVGKSYISYFLASKAYTEEWPMLYIADAFDLNVDSSKKAGEVICRYFLAQNKDILTAIELEKIVPNANNPSVEVEVTTAVEILDLIKLADRKALFIVDKHGVLFEKDPVPVRILLLTPLMDLNFWREHYKFVRVIFTGTAHAKYEREYMKNGQSLFWVIYVGPLQSDVFDILLQMHPVLRIQGIKEETIKVTNCVPRELIYLVEYIKKPNITITDAIAQTYYNDLSKIEKTRYYNALTSMFLLSNPVVQFGWKFLDLGLIYRYKEGATHYLPLCPPAHKALLEMYMSFDLPENIKNLLQIGSLNGVQFEKALFNRLVCKCNRTIQLNATDLNNKNRNVITLHFNDYDLIKNPQLSLGPGNDKVLGLGTPDLITCSDLYLYRQAFEPMSAQAGISSARINKRNQIEMYLDEMYGPGHSAKMDSQNRFIVTRNGNLVPGFRIVYIRGSPGTPNHSGKVRDFPDVAHITFEEIKRQLSQI
;
A
#
# COMPACT_ATOMS: atom_id res chain seq x y z
N MET A 1 32.95 35.89 57.23
CA MET A 1 32.70 34.43 57.25
C MET A 1 32.19 34.03 55.88
N SER A 2 33.03 33.41 55.04
CA SER A 2 32.60 32.79 53.78
C SER A 2 32.34 31.31 54.04
N VAL A 3 31.08 30.89 53.95
CA VAL A 3 30.69 29.48 54.08
C VAL A 3 31.23 28.71 52.88
N VAL A 4 32.25 27.89 53.10
CA VAL A 4 32.74 26.93 52.11
C VAL A 4 31.81 25.72 52.17
N ILE A 5 30.97 25.55 51.15
CA ILE A 5 30.20 24.32 50.98
C ILE A 5 31.19 23.24 50.49
N SER A 6 31.76 22.46 51.42
CA SER A 6 32.58 21.31 51.09
C SER A 6 31.67 20.14 50.64
N GLY A 7 31.23 20.19 49.39
CA GLY A 7 30.60 19.02 48.76
C GLY A 7 31.63 17.90 48.57
N THR A 8 31.18 16.65 48.66
CA THR A 8 32.02 15.45 48.50
C THR A 8 32.83 15.54 47.19
N PRO A 9 34.16 15.35 47.23
CA PRO A 9 35.01 15.41 46.05
C PRO A 9 34.55 14.42 44.98
N ILE A 10 34.61 14.83 43.71
CA ILE A 10 34.31 13.96 42.57
C ILE A 10 35.58 13.21 42.22
N ALA A 11 35.52 11.88 42.27
CA ALA A 11 36.57 11.01 41.75
C ALA A 11 36.32 10.67 40.28
N LEU A 12 37.30 10.89 39.43
CA LEU A 12 37.26 10.61 38.00
C LEU A 12 38.44 9.72 37.61
N PHE A 13 38.22 8.79 36.69
CA PHE A 13 39.30 8.03 36.04
C PHE A 13 39.57 8.63 34.67
N CYS A 14 40.83 8.89 34.38
CA CYS A 14 41.30 9.46 33.12
C CYS A 14 42.17 8.46 32.38
N LEU A 15 42.08 8.49 31.05
CA LEU A 15 42.91 7.69 30.15
C LEU A 15 43.57 8.65 29.16
N VAL A 16 44.89 8.55 29.01
CA VAL A 16 45.63 9.34 28.01
C VAL A 16 45.68 8.54 26.70
N ARG A 17 45.42 9.23 25.59
CA ARG A 17 45.55 8.62 24.26
C ARG A 17 47.00 8.18 24.07
N GLU A 18 47.19 6.90 23.70
CA GLU A 18 48.49 6.20 23.58
C GLU A 18 49.11 5.66 24.89
N SER A 19 48.53 5.97 26.06
CA SER A 19 48.87 5.34 27.34
C SER A 19 47.85 4.25 27.71
N LYS A 20 48.32 3.13 28.27
CA LYS A 20 47.45 1.98 28.59
C LYS A 20 46.92 1.97 30.02
N VAL A 21 47.39 2.87 30.89
CA VAL A 21 47.06 2.82 32.32
C VAL A 21 46.09 3.95 32.68
N PRO A 22 44.82 3.64 33.01
CA PRO A 22 43.92 4.65 33.53
C PRO A 22 44.37 5.08 34.93
N PHE A 23 44.28 6.38 35.21
CA PHE A 23 44.68 6.97 36.49
C PHE A 23 43.52 7.74 37.11
N LYS A 24 43.48 7.78 38.44
CA LYS A 24 42.39 8.40 39.20
C LYS A 24 42.78 9.81 39.60
N ILE A 25 41.86 10.75 39.43
CA ILE A 25 42.00 12.12 39.92
C ILE A 25 40.78 12.49 40.75
N THR A 26 41.00 13.33 41.75
CA THR A 26 39.94 13.78 42.67
C THR A 26 39.82 15.30 42.60
N LEU A 27 38.61 15.80 42.36
CA LEU A 27 38.35 17.21 42.13
C LEU A 27 37.25 17.73 43.07
N GLY A 28 37.47 18.89 43.68
CA GLY A 28 36.40 19.62 44.40
C GLY A 28 35.36 20.18 43.44
N ARG A 29 34.07 20.18 43.82
CA ARG A 29 32.98 20.68 42.96
C ARG A 29 33.05 22.17 42.60
N ASN A 30 33.92 22.93 43.27
CA ASN A 30 34.16 24.35 43.05
C ASN A 30 35.32 24.63 42.07
N LYS A 31 35.88 23.60 41.44
CA LYS A 31 37.01 23.70 40.50
C LYS A 31 36.52 23.67 39.06
N ASP A 32 37.15 24.49 38.22
CA ASP A 32 36.80 24.60 36.80
C ASP A 32 37.62 23.64 35.91
N VAL A 33 37.37 23.70 34.60
CA VAL A 33 38.06 22.83 33.62
C VAL A 33 39.55 23.14 33.52
N SER A 34 39.99 24.37 33.80
CA SER A 34 41.41 24.73 33.80
C SER A 34 42.13 24.11 34.99
N ASP A 35 41.51 24.18 36.17
CA ASP A 35 41.98 23.49 37.38
C ASP A 35 42.07 21.97 37.15
N PHE A 36 41.08 21.40 36.46
CA PHE A 36 41.05 19.99 36.12
C PHE A 36 42.22 19.57 35.22
N LYS A 37 42.54 20.35 34.18
CA LYS A 37 43.69 20.08 33.30
C LYS A 37 45.03 20.25 34.01
N LYS A 38 45.15 21.19 34.95
CA LYS A 38 46.35 21.35 35.80
C LYS A 38 46.59 20.10 36.65
N ILE A 39 45.53 19.54 37.24
CA ILE A 39 45.62 18.30 38.03
C ILE A 39 46.08 17.14 37.16
N ILE A 40 45.49 16.96 35.97
CA ILE A 40 45.90 15.93 35.01
C ILE A 40 47.39 16.05 34.65
N LYS A 41 47.86 17.27 34.36
CA LYS A 41 49.26 17.52 34.01
C LYS A 41 50.23 17.23 35.17
N ASN A 42 49.82 17.49 36.40
CA ASN A 42 50.65 17.22 37.58
C ASN A 42 50.74 15.74 37.92
N GLU A 43 49.69 14.96 37.64
CA GLU A 43 49.63 13.52 37.92
C GLU A 43 50.45 12.69 36.91
N ILE A 44 50.61 13.17 35.66
CA ILE A 44 51.43 12.50 34.64
C ILE A 44 52.33 13.52 33.92
N PRO A 45 53.37 14.05 34.60
CA PRO A 45 54.23 15.08 34.04
C PRO A 45 55.04 14.61 32.83
N ASP A 46 55.42 13.33 32.80
CA ASP A 46 56.30 12.73 31.78
C ASP A 46 55.59 12.44 30.44
N GLU A 47 54.26 12.33 30.43
CA GLU A 47 53.48 12.16 29.18
C GLU A 47 53.14 13.49 28.50
N PHE A 48 53.31 14.62 29.20
CA PHE A 48 53.05 15.97 28.66
C PHE A 48 54.24 16.95 28.82
N PRO A 49 55.48 16.57 28.52
CA PRO A 49 56.63 17.45 28.68
C PRO A 49 56.49 18.62 27.69
N ASN A 50 56.66 19.86 28.18
CA ASN A 50 56.64 21.10 27.39
C ASN A 50 55.32 21.48 26.68
N HIS A 51 54.20 20.83 27.01
CA HIS A 51 52.89 21.18 26.44
C HIS A 51 52.13 22.16 27.36
N GLY A 52 51.68 23.28 26.79
CA GLY A 52 50.78 24.21 27.49
C GLY A 52 49.46 23.53 27.85
N ILE A 53 48.90 23.84 29.02
CA ILE A 53 47.65 23.24 29.56
C ILE A 53 46.51 23.33 28.53
N ASP A 54 46.51 24.38 27.71
CA ASP A 54 45.50 24.64 26.68
C ASP A 54 45.51 23.60 25.54
N LYS A 55 46.62 22.89 25.36
CA LYS A 55 46.77 21.85 24.34
C LYS A 55 46.14 20.52 24.75
N ILE A 56 45.85 20.32 26.04
CA ILE A 56 45.17 19.12 26.54
C ILE A 56 43.70 19.18 26.11
N ARG A 57 43.28 18.20 25.29
CA ARG A 57 41.89 18.03 24.86
C ARG A 57 41.21 16.98 25.71
N LEU A 58 40.09 17.34 26.32
CA LEU A 58 39.29 16.46 27.15
C LEU A 58 38.11 15.94 26.33
N TRP A 59 37.83 14.64 26.49
CA TRP A 59 36.73 13.97 25.84
C TRP A 59 35.91 13.22 26.89
N LYS A 60 34.58 13.20 26.72
CA LYS A 60 33.66 12.49 27.62
C LYS A 60 33.13 11.25 26.92
N LEU A 61 33.05 10.13 27.65
CA LEU A 61 32.40 8.91 27.19
C LEU A 61 30.87 9.08 27.18
N ASN A 62 30.23 8.64 26.10
CA ASN A 62 28.76 8.68 25.96
C ASN A 62 28.03 7.75 26.95
N VAL A 63 28.67 6.67 27.41
CA VAL A 63 28.12 5.73 28.40
C VAL A 63 29.06 5.67 29.62
N PRO A 64 28.57 5.94 30.85
CA PRO A 64 29.40 5.84 32.05
C PRO A 64 29.72 4.38 32.40
N VAL A 65 30.97 4.08 32.73
CA VAL A 65 31.42 2.76 33.20
C VAL A 65 31.33 2.71 34.72
N SER A 66 30.79 1.61 35.28
CA SER A 66 30.67 1.43 36.74
C SER A 66 32.05 1.21 37.39
N TYR A 67 32.16 1.56 38.68
CA TYR A 67 33.41 1.42 39.46
C TYR A 67 33.91 -0.03 39.56
N GLU A 68 33.04 -1.02 39.37
CA GLU A 68 33.37 -2.44 39.50
C GLU A 68 34.06 -3.02 38.25
N ASN A 69 34.07 -2.30 37.11
CA ASN A 69 34.53 -2.80 35.81
C ASN A 69 35.81 -2.11 35.29
N ILE A 70 36.73 -1.67 36.16
CA ILE A 70 37.95 -0.94 35.77
C ILE A 70 38.85 -1.75 34.81
N GLU A 71 38.84 -3.08 34.90
CA GLU A 71 39.57 -3.95 33.97
C GLU A 71 39.07 -3.87 32.52
N GLU A 72 37.80 -3.48 32.29
CA GLU A 72 37.28 -3.25 30.94
C GLU A 72 37.88 -2.01 30.28
N LEU A 73 38.28 -0.99 31.07
CA LEU A 73 38.92 0.22 30.56
C LEU A 73 40.32 -0.04 30.01
N GLN A 74 41.06 -1.00 30.58
CA GLN A 74 42.39 -1.40 30.11
C GLN A 74 42.36 -2.10 28.73
N LYS A 75 41.19 -2.59 28.31
CA LYS A 75 40.99 -3.22 26.99
C LYS A 75 40.66 -2.19 25.90
N ILE A 76 40.31 -0.95 26.26
CA ILE A 76 40.03 0.13 25.31
C ILE A 76 41.36 0.61 24.71
N THR A 77 41.73 0.03 23.57
CA THR A 77 42.90 0.48 22.82
C THR A 77 42.46 1.58 21.86
N LEU A 78 42.81 2.84 22.14
CA LEU A 78 42.56 3.97 21.25
C LEU A 78 43.59 3.96 20.10
N GLN A 79 43.42 3.08 19.13
CA GLN A 79 44.20 3.10 17.89
C GLN A 79 43.51 3.94 16.81
N ASP A 80 44.32 4.61 15.99
CA ASP A 80 43.87 5.31 14.80
C ASP A 80 43.31 4.30 13.79
N ASN A 81 42.03 3.93 13.93
CA ASN A 81 41.14 3.58 12.82
C ASN A 81 39.67 3.34 13.26
N LYS A 82 38.79 4.14 12.66
CA LYS A 82 37.41 3.87 12.17
C LYS A 82 36.19 3.66 13.08
N ASN A 83 36.24 3.66 14.41
CA ASN A 83 34.99 3.65 15.21
C ASN A 83 34.93 4.81 16.22
N VAL A 84 34.81 6.04 15.72
CA VAL A 84 34.57 7.24 16.56
C VAL A 84 33.09 7.61 16.54
N THR A 85 32.26 6.77 17.18
CA THR A 85 30.82 7.06 17.40
C THR A 85 30.51 7.44 18.85
N LEU A 86 31.53 7.52 19.72
CA LEU A 86 31.36 7.59 21.17
C LEU A 86 31.77 8.92 21.84
N LEU A 87 32.11 9.95 21.07
CA LEU A 87 32.63 11.21 21.63
C LEU A 87 32.00 12.45 20.97
N SER A 88 31.52 13.40 21.77
CA SER A 88 31.09 14.74 21.31
C SER A 88 32.13 15.81 21.67
N PRO A 89 32.62 16.63 20.72
CA PRO A 89 33.50 17.76 21.04
C PRO A 89 32.73 18.94 21.64
N VAL A 90 33.35 19.63 22.61
CA VAL A 90 32.85 20.93 23.11
C VAL A 90 33.28 22.04 22.14
N LYS A 91 32.30 22.76 21.56
CA LYS A 91 32.46 23.77 20.48
C LYS A 91 33.35 24.96 20.89
N TYR A 92 34.28 25.35 20.00
CA TYR A 92 34.90 26.68 19.94
C TYR A 92 34.98 27.21 18.50
N LEU A 93 34.92 28.54 18.39
CA LEU A 93 34.81 29.45 17.22
C LEU A 93 35.47 29.01 15.89
N THR A 94 34.66 28.88 14.84
CA THR A 94 34.98 28.32 13.51
C THR A 94 35.33 29.34 12.40
N LYS A 95 35.24 30.66 12.65
CA LYS A 95 35.32 31.67 11.58
C LYS A 95 36.64 31.67 10.77
N LYS A 96 37.80 31.44 11.42
CA LYS A 96 39.11 31.55 10.76
C LYS A 96 39.39 30.42 9.74
N ARG A 97 38.83 29.23 9.95
CA ARG A 97 38.99 28.06 9.05
C ARG A 97 38.14 28.12 7.77
N ARG A 98 36.96 28.77 7.82
CA ARG A 98 36.07 28.91 6.65
C ARG A 98 36.74 29.69 5.51
N ILE A 99 37.53 30.72 5.85
CA ILE A 99 38.26 31.57 4.90
C ILE A 99 39.40 30.79 4.21
N GLU A 100 40.13 29.95 4.95
CA GLU A 100 41.23 29.13 4.40
C GLU A 100 40.76 28.03 3.43
N GLN A 101 39.50 27.60 3.54
CA GLN A 101 38.90 26.56 2.69
C GLN A 101 38.12 27.11 1.48
N GLY A 102 38.15 28.43 1.25
CA GLY A 102 37.53 29.06 0.08
C GLY A 102 36.00 29.03 0.09
N TRP A 103 35.36 29.06 1.27
CA TRP A 103 33.91 29.28 1.40
C TRP A 103 33.54 30.62 0.75
N LYS A 104 32.31 30.70 0.22
CA LYS A 104 31.81 31.92 -0.41
C LYS A 104 30.47 32.32 0.22
N SER A 105 30.19 33.61 0.16
CA SER A 105 28.89 34.17 0.53
C SER A 105 27.82 33.77 -0.50
N TYR A 106 26.65 33.38 -0.01
CA TYR A 106 25.44 33.10 -0.77
C TYR A 106 24.26 33.85 -0.14
N GLU A 107 23.40 34.47 -0.95
CA GLU A 107 22.20 35.17 -0.48
C GLU A 107 21.02 34.19 -0.41
N ALA A 108 20.47 33.99 0.78
CA ALA A 108 19.38 33.06 1.05
C ALA A 108 17.98 33.69 0.76
N SER A 109 16.91 32.92 0.93
CA SER A 109 15.55 33.37 0.59
C SER A 109 15.04 34.54 1.46
N ASP A 110 15.60 34.69 2.66
CA ASP A 110 15.33 35.78 3.60
C ASP A 110 16.15 37.04 3.30
N GLY A 111 16.89 37.08 2.18
CA GLY A 111 17.78 38.18 1.79
C GLY A 111 19.05 38.28 2.64
N CYS A 112 19.29 37.32 3.55
CA CYS A 112 20.47 37.31 4.40
C CYS A 112 21.61 36.50 3.75
N SER A 113 22.83 37.00 3.88
CA SER A 113 24.02 36.29 3.39
C SER A 113 24.50 35.20 4.35
N VAL A 114 24.85 34.05 3.82
CA VAL A 114 25.45 32.91 4.54
C VAL A 114 26.71 32.43 3.84
N GLU A 115 27.74 32.09 4.61
CA GLU A 115 28.96 31.47 4.07
C GLU A 115 28.75 29.97 3.89
N LEU A 116 28.96 29.46 2.67
CA LEU A 116 28.77 28.04 2.33
C LEU A 116 29.99 27.45 1.58
N PRO A 117 30.20 26.12 1.64
CA PRO A 117 31.22 25.45 0.83
C PRO A 117 30.95 25.62 -0.67
N PRO A 118 31.99 25.78 -1.53
CA PRO A 118 31.80 25.96 -2.98
C PRO A 118 30.96 24.88 -3.66
N LYS A 119 31.06 23.63 -3.18
CA LYS A 119 30.28 22.52 -3.75
C LYS A 119 28.78 22.62 -3.45
N ILE A 120 28.41 23.17 -2.29
CA ILE A 120 26.99 23.41 -1.93
C ILE A 120 26.46 24.59 -2.73
N ILE A 121 27.25 25.65 -2.89
CA ILE A 121 26.90 26.80 -3.75
C ILE A 121 26.69 26.35 -5.19
N ALA A 122 27.58 25.53 -5.74
CA ALA A 122 27.42 24.98 -7.08
C ALA A 122 26.12 24.16 -7.26
N MET A 123 25.62 23.52 -6.19
CA MET A 123 24.32 22.82 -6.22
C MET A 123 23.15 23.82 -6.15
N LEU A 124 23.24 24.87 -5.34
CA LEU A 124 22.24 25.94 -5.24
C LEU A 124 22.16 26.82 -6.50
N GLU A 125 23.28 27.04 -7.17
CA GLU A 125 23.36 27.80 -8.43
C GLU A 125 22.96 26.98 -9.65
N SER A 126 22.76 25.66 -9.52
CA SER A 126 22.34 24.81 -10.62
C SER A 126 20.87 25.01 -10.94
N ASP A 127 20.55 25.16 -12.24
CA ASP A 127 19.16 25.17 -12.73
C ASP A 127 18.54 23.77 -12.81
N ARG A 128 19.30 22.72 -12.46
CA ARG A 128 18.80 21.34 -12.50
C ARG A 128 17.89 21.09 -11.31
N PHE A 129 16.73 20.48 -11.58
CA PHE A 129 15.72 20.13 -10.57
C PHE A 129 15.12 21.33 -9.83
N VAL A 130 15.25 22.53 -10.39
CA VAL A 130 14.62 23.74 -9.85
C VAL A 130 13.12 23.71 -10.18
N PRO A 131 12.23 23.92 -9.19
CA PRO A 131 10.81 24.10 -9.43
C PRO A 131 10.49 25.36 -10.22
N ASP A 132 9.36 25.36 -10.92
CA ASP A 132 8.73 26.60 -11.38
C ASP A 132 8.38 27.50 -10.17
N PRO A 133 8.23 28.82 -10.35
CA PRO A 133 8.00 29.73 -9.23
C PRO A 133 6.77 29.35 -8.38
N CYS A 134 6.89 29.47 -7.06
CA CYS A 134 5.82 29.16 -6.10
C CYS A 134 4.48 29.87 -6.43
N THR A 135 4.51 31.07 -7.03
CA THR A 135 3.30 31.76 -7.50
C THR A 135 2.52 30.97 -8.55
N ALA A 136 3.20 30.29 -9.49
CA ALA A 136 2.54 29.45 -10.49
C ALA A 136 1.82 28.27 -9.85
N PHE A 137 2.37 27.72 -8.75
CA PHE A 137 1.69 26.68 -7.98
C PHE A 137 0.50 27.23 -7.20
N LYS A 138 0.62 28.42 -6.58
CA LYS A 138 -0.50 29.11 -5.91
C LYS A 138 -1.68 29.31 -6.88
N ASP A 139 -1.39 29.73 -8.11
CA ASP A 139 -2.39 29.90 -9.17
C ASP A 139 -3.03 28.56 -9.58
N ALA A 140 -2.21 27.51 -9.79
CA ALA A 140 -2.69 26.18 -10.16
C ALA A 140 -3.62 25.56 -9.08
N PHE A 141 -3.39 25.87 -7.80
CA PHE A 141 -4.17 25.35 -6.69
C PHE A 141 -5.32 26.25 -6.21
N GLN A 142 -5.56 27.38 -6.87
CA GLN A 142 -6.65 28.28 -6.52
C GLN A 142 -8.02 27.59 -6.71
N ASN A 143 -8.94 27.73 -5.75
CA ASN A 143 -10.29 27.15 -5.80
C ASN A 143 -10.29 25.65 -6.14
N LEU A 144 -9.55 24.87 -5.36
CA LEU A 144 -9.39 23.43 -5.56
C LEU A 144 -10.65 22.66 -5.11
N TYR A 145 -11.15 21.75 -5.94
CA TYR A 145 -12.23 20.82 -5.59
C TYR A 145 -12.06 19.49 -6.35
N VAL A 146 -12.72 18.44 -5.87
CA VAL A 146 -12.65 17.09 -6.48
C VAL A 146 -13.23 17.12 -7.91
N GLY A 147 -12.52 16.50 -8.86
CA GLY A 147 -12.89 16.50 -10.27
C GLY A 147 -12.39 17.72 -11.06
N LYS A 148 -11.73 18.69 -10.41
CA LYS A 148 -11.10 19.81 -11.11
C LYS A 148 -9.87 19.34 -11.88
N SER A 149 -9.79 19.71 -13.15
CA SER A 149 -8.58 19.55 -13.95
C SER A 149 -7.65 20.74 -13.71
N ILE A 150 -6.41 20.48 -13.32
CA ILE A 150 -5.38 21.49 -13.07
C ILE A 150 -4.13 21.19 -13.88
N THR A 151 -3.45 22.20 -14.39
CA THR A 151 -2.12 22.02 -14.98
C THR A 151 -1.09 22.32 -13.90
N LEU A 152 -0.34 21.31 -13.49
CA LEU A 152 0.68 21.50 -12.45
C LEU A 152 1.98 22.05 -13.06
N PRO A 153 2.57 23.10 -12.47
CA PRO A 153 3.92 23.52 -12.79
C PRO A 153 4.93 22.40 -12.47
N HIS A 154 6.15 22.55 -12.98
CA HIS A 154 7.23 21.59 -12.81
C HIS A 154 7.86 21.71 -11.42
N LEU A 155 7.92 20.61 -10.65
CA LEU A 155 8.53 20.59 -9.31
C LEU A 155 10.03 20.21 -9.32
N GLY A 156 10.69 20.40 -10.47
CA GLY A 156 12.08 19.99 -10.69
C GLY A 156 12.26 18.50 -11.03
N GLN A 157 11.37 17.64 -10.55
CA GLN A 157 11.32 16.21 -10.88
C GLN A 157 9.92 15.82 -11.32
N VAL A 158 9.79 14.81 -12.17
CA VAL A 158 8.49 14.28 -12.61
C VAL A 158 8.35 12.80 -12.26
N PRO A 159 7.16 12.35 -11.84
CA PRO A 159 6.84 10.92 -11.76
C PRO A 159 7.12 10.18 -13.06
N LYS A 160 7.42 8.88 -12.96
CA LYS A 160 7.47 8.04 -14.15
C LYS A 160 6.08 7.91 -14.75
N TYR A 161 6.00 8.09 -16.06
CA TYR A 161 4.76 8.17 -16.83
C TYR A 161 3.89 9.40 -16.49
N PHE A 162 4.48 10.48 -15.96
CA PHE A 162 3.76 11.75 -15.77
C PHE A 162 3.29 12.34 -17.10
N GLU A 163 4.10 12.24 -18.15
CA GLU A 163 3.76 12.64 -19.53
C GLU A 163 2.86 11.61 -20.25
N GLY A 164 1.84 11.11 -19.54
CA GLY A 164 0.89 10.14 -20.05
C GLY A 164 -0.31 10.78 -20.74
N TYR A 165 -1.46 10.13 -20.60
CA TYR A 165 -2.74 10.50 -21.22
C TYR A 165 -3.18 11.97 -21.07
N GLN A 166 -2.76 12.68 -20.02
CA GLN A 166 -3.11 14.09 -19.77
C GLN A 166 -1.89 15.02 -19.72
N GLU A 167 -0.69 14.54 -20.10
CA GLU A 167 0.57 15.28 -19.93
C GLU A 167 0.71 15.86 -18.51
N ARG A 168 0.93 17.18 -18.36
CA ARG A 168 1.01 17.86 -17.04
C ARG A 168 -0.33 18.18 -16.40
N THR A 169 -1.43 17.83 -17.07
CA THR A 169 -2.77 18.07 -16.55
C THR A 169 -3.13 16.95 -15.58
N LEU A 170 -3.40 17.32 -14.33
CA LEU A 170 -3.79 16.42 -13.27
C LEU A 170 -5.27 16.63 -12.93
N LEU A 171 -6.02 15.54 -12.83
CA LEU A 171 -7.37 15.57 -12.27
C LEU A 171 -7.31 15.42 -10.75
N VAL A 172 -7.85 16.40 -10.02
CA VAL A 172 -7.89 16.39 -8.56
C VAL A 172 -8.84 15.31 -8.09
N THR A 173 -8.33 14.33 -7.34
CA THR A 173 -9.13 13.21 -6.83
C THR A 173 -9.51 13.45 -5.37
N LYS A 174 -10.60 12.81 -4.91
CA LYS A 174 -10.93 12.80 -3.49
C LYS A 174 -9.80 12.22 -2.63
N GLN A 175 -9.13 11.17 -3.11
CA GLN A 175 -8.00 10.57 -2.39
C GLN A 175 -6.85 11.57 -2.18
N MET A 176 -6.58 12.44 -3.16
CA MET A 176 -5.56 13.50 -3.03
C MET A 176 -5.93 14.51 -1.93
N ILE A 177 -7.19 14.98 -1.93
CA ILE A 177 -7.69 15.91 -0.91
C ILE A 177 -7.71 15.24 0.47
N ASP A 178 -8.29 14.05 0.60
CA ASP A 178 -8.38 13.32 1.87
C ASP A 178 -7.00 13.02 2.48
N ILE A 179 -5.99 12.73 1.65
CA ILE A 179 -4.62 12.53 2.12
C ILE A 179 -3.98 13.87 2.49
N TRP A 180 -4.16 14.91 1.67
CA TRP A 180 -3.67 16.25 1.96
C TRP A 180 -4.20 16.78 3.30
N ASP A 181 -5.50 16.68 3.54
CA ASP A 181 -6.13 17.15 4.78
C ASP A 181 -5.57 16.40 5.99
N LYS A 182 -5.31 15.11 5.86
CA LYS A 182 -4.66 14.30 6.91
C LYS A 182 -3.23 14.72 7.18
N ILE A 183 -2.44 15.04 6.15
CA ILE A 183 -1.04 15.42 6.34
C ILE A 183 -0.86 16.90 6.68
N SER A 184 -1.78 17.77 6.28
CA SER A 184 -1.72 19.21 6.57
C SER A 184 -2.29 19.58 7.93
N ALA A 185 -3.10 18.69 8.52
CA ALA A 185 -3.62 18.85 9.86
C ALA A 185 -2.52 19.18 10.88
N ASP A 186 -2.85 20.08 11.79
CA ASP A 186 -2.04 20.33 12.96
C ASP A 186 -2.07 19.11 13.88
N SER A 187 -0.90 18.70 14.33
CA SER A 187 -0.71 17.50 15.15
C SER A 187 0.41 17.76 16.13
N ASN A 188 0.29 17.30 17.37
CA ASN A 188 1.41 17.31 18.30
C ASN A 188 2.44 16.21 18.00
N TYR A 189 2.13 15.35 17.02
CA TYR A 189 2.95 14.21 16.65
C TYR A 189 3.32 14.22 15.16
N SER A 190 4.41 13.52 14.83
CA SER A 190 4.80 13.30 13.44
C SER A 190 3.77 12.48 12.67
N ILE A 191 3.53 12.85 11.40
CA ILE A 191 2.60 12.12 10.52
C ILE A 191 3.42 11.35 9.49
N LYS A 192 3.31 10.03 9.55
CA LYS A 192 4.11 9.08 8.75
C LYS A 192 3.17 8.16 8.01
N ARG A 193 3.27 8.09 6.69
CA ARG A 193 2.37 7.29 5.86
C ARG A 193 3.11 6.54 4.77
N VAL A 194 2.56 5.39 4.40
CA VAL A 194 3.00 4.59 3.25
C VAL A 194 1.81 4.45 2.32
N LEU A 195 1.94 4.98 1.10
CA LEU A 195 0.93 4.80 0.07
C LEU A 195 1.11 3.42 -0.56
N SER A 196 0.14 2.56 -0.27
CA SER A 196 0.09 1.18 -0.70
C SER A 196 -0.99 1.07 -1.75
N GLY A 197 -0.68 0.60 -2.95
CA GLY A 197 -1.65 0.46 -4.05
C GLY A 197 -1.16 -0.57 -5.05
N PRO A 198 -2.04 -1.20 -5.86
CA PRO A 198 -1.60 -1.97 -7.01
C PRO A 198 -0.77 -1.07 -7.91
N MET A 199 0.04 -1.66 -8.77
CA MET A 199 0.73 -0.86 -9.77
C MET A 199 -0.33 -0.09 -10.60
N GLY A 200 -0.03 1.14 -11.02
CA GLY A 200 -0.89 1.88 -11.96
C GLY A 200 -2.12 2.62 -11.39
N VAL A 201 -2.39 2.55 -10.09
CA VAL A 201 -3.53 3.27 -9.46
C VAL A 201 -3.32 4.76 -9.17
N GLY A 202 -2.17 5.33 -9.55
CA GLY A 202 -1.92 6.78 -9.41
C GLY A 202 -1.18 7.23 -8.14
N LYS A 203 -0.50 6.33 -7.41
CA LYS A 203 0.28 6.69 -6.20
C LYS A 203 1.31 7.80 -6.44
N SER A 204 2.04 7.72 -7.54
CA SER A 204 3.06 8.72 -7.90
C SER A 204 2.45 10.08 -8.22
N TYR A 205 1.26 10.10 -8.83
CA TYR A 205 0.50 11.34 -9.07
C TYR A 205 0.02 11.96 -7.74
N ILE A 206 -0.39 11.13 -6.77
CA ILE A 206 -0.70 11.60 -5.41
C ILE A 206 0.55 12.19 -4.75
N SER A 207 1.68 11.49 -4.78
CA SER A 207 2.95 12.02 -4.24
C SER A 207 3.33 13.37 -4.83
N TYR A 208 3.22 13.51 -6.14
CA TYR A 208 3.52 14.75 -6.85
C TYR A 208 2.57 15.89 -6.46
N PHE A 209 1.28 15.60 -6.34
CA PHE A 209 0.28 16.55 -5.85
C PHE A 209 0.61 17.02 -4.42
N LEU A 210 0.95 16.11 -3.51
CA LEU A 210 1.27 16.44 -2.12
C LEU A 210 2.55 17.27 -2.00
N ALA A 211 3.59 16.92 -2.76
CA ALA A 211 4.84 17.68 -2.80
C ALA A 211 4.63 19.09 -3.36
N SER A 212 3.84 19.21 -4.44
CA SER A 212 3.47 20.49 -5.06
C SER A 212 2.67 21.38 -4.08
N LYS A 213 1.74 20.79 -3.32
CA LYS A 213 0.97 21.49 -2.29
C LYS A 213 1.86 21.98 -1.15
N ALA A 214 2.77 21.16 -0.65
CA ALA A 214 3.69 21.57 0.41
C ALA A 214 4.64 22.70 -0.05
N TYR A 215 5.11 22.65 -1.30
CA TYR A 215 5.90 23.72 -1.89
C TYR A 215 5.11 25.04 -1.98
N THR A 216 3.82 24.96 -2.33
CA THR A 216 2.89 26.11 -2.35
C THR A 216 2.73 26.77 -0.98
N GLU A 217 2.80 25.97 0.09
CA GLU A 217 2.73 26.43 1.48
C GLU A 217 4.11 26.78 2.07
N GLU A 218 5.16 26.80 1.25
CA GLU A 218 6.52 27.16 1.65
C GLU A 218 7.09 26.24 2.75
N TRP A 219 6.70 24.96 2.72
CA TRP A 219 7.27 23.93 3.61
C TRP A 219 8.62 23.45 3.07
N PRO A 220 9.67 23.34 3.91
CA PRO A 220 10.89 22.63 3.53
C PRO A 220 10.56 21.19 3.12
N MET A 221 10.97 20.83 1.91
CA MET A 221 10.51 19.61 1.26
C MET A 221 11.63 18.84 0.57
N LEU A 222 11.71 17.54 0.79
CA LEU A 222 12.56 16.65 0.00
C LEU A 222 11.64 15.67 -0.74
N TYR A 223 11.50 15.86 -2.05
CA TYR A 223 10.77 14.93 -2.91
C TYR A 223 11.73 14.22 -3.83
N ILE A 224 11.66 12.89 -3.85
CA ILE A 224 12.44 12.03 -4.73
C ILE A 224 11.44 11.24 -5.59
N ALA A 225 11.35 11.57 -6.88
CA ALA A 225 10.37 10.98 -7.79
C ALA A 225 10.69 9.53 -8.20
N ASP A 226 11.97 9.16 -8.16
CA ASP A 226 12.43 7.79 -8.36
C ASP A 226 13.49 7.41 -7.33
N ALA A 227 13.12 6.55 -6.38
CA ALA A 227 14.07 6.04 -5.39
C ALA A 227 15.27 5.33 -6.02
N PHE A 228 15.21 4.88 -7.28
CA PHE A 228 16.36 4.30 -7.97
C PHE A 228 17.57 5.24 -8.01
N ASP A 229 17.38 6.56 -7.97
CA ASP A 229 18.47 7.53 -7.93
C ASP A 229 19.35 7.40 -6.67
N LEU A 230 18.82 6.79 -5.61
CA LEU A 230 19.54 6.50 -4.38
C LEU A 230 20.24 5.13 -4.41
N ASN A 231 20.00 4.29 -5.44
CA ASN A 231 20.66 3.01 -5.62
C ASN A 231 22.07 3.18 -6.22
N VAL A 232 22.96 3.71 -5.39
CA VAL A 232 24.36 3.98 -5.72
C VAL A 232 25.30 3.09 -4.92
N ASP A 233 26.60 3.20 -5.18
CA ASP A 233 27.65 2.36 -4.58
C ASP A 233 28.20 2.87 -3.25
N SER A 234 27.86 4.10 -2.83
CA SER A 234 28.50 4.77 -1.70
C SER A 234 27.61 5.82 -1.03
N SER A 235 27.84 6.05 0.28
CA SER A 235 27.19 7.12 1.03
C SER A 235 27.43 8.49 0.41
N LYS A 236 28.63 8.74 -0.14
CA LYS A 236 28.96 9.98 -0.85
C LYS A 236 27.98 10.30 -1.96
N LYS A 237 27.78 9.34 -2.88
CA LYS A 237 26.89 9.53 -4.04
C LYS A 237 25.43 9.67 -3.59
N ALA A 238 25.02 8.93 -2.56
CA ALA A 238 23.67 9.05 -2.02
C ALA A 238 23.45 10.43 -1.38
N GLY A 239 24.45 10.92 -0.63
CA GLY A 239 24.46 12.25 -0.04
C GLY A 239 24.43 13.34 -1.11
N GLU A 240 25.19 13.19 -2.20
CA GLU A 240 25.14 14.08 -3.35
C GLU A 240 23.75 14.16 -3.96
N VAL A 241 23.04 13.03 -4.12
CA VAL A 241 21.66 13.01 -4.65
C VAL A 241 20.71 13.75 -3.71
N ILE A 242 20.75 13.45 -2.41
CA ILE A 242 19.90 14.12 -1.40
C ILE A 242 20.14 15.62 -1.40
N CYS A 243 21.41 16.05 -1.35
CA CYS A 243 21.77 17.47 -1.35
C CYS A 243 21.27 18.16 -2.62
N ARG A 244 21.47 17.56 -3.79
CA ARG A 244 21.09 18.15 -5.08
C ARG A 244 19.58 18.37 -5.18
N TYR A 245 18.79 17.37 -4.78
CA TYR A 245 17.33 17.49 -4.80
C TYR A 245 16.80 18.46 -3.74
N PHE A 246 17.27 18.36 -2.49
CA PHE A 246 16.81 19.24 -1.44
C PHE A 246 17.15 20.72 -1.71
N LEU A 247 18.40 21.01 -2.09
CA LEU A 247 18.84 22.39 -2.29
C LEU A 247 18.13 23.03 -3.49
N ALA A 248 17.95 22.29 -4.58
CA ALA A 248 17.23 22.80 -5.76
C ALA A 248 15.74 23.06 -5.47
N GLN A 249 15.08 22.15 -4.74
CA GLN A 249 13.64 22.25 -4.43
C GLN A 249 13.28 23.34 -3.42
N ASN A 250 14.23 23.81 -2.63
CA ASN A 250 13.97 24.76 -1.54
C ASN A 250 14.83 26.01 -1.62
N LYS A 251 15.46 26.29 -2.78
CA LYS A 251 16.36 27.44 -2.96
C LYS A 251 15.68 28.77 -2.59
N ASP A 252 14.40 28.89 -2.91
CA ASP A 252 13.54 30.04 -2.64
C ASP A 252 12.81 29.97 -1.29
N ILE A 253 13.01 28.90 -0.52
CA ILE A 253 12.34 28.66 0.78
C ILE A 253 13.33 28.71 1.95
N LEU A 254 14.58 28.28 1.75
CA LEU A 254 15.58 28.13 2.80
C LEU A 254 16.19 29.47 3.23
N THR A 255 16.07 29.75 4.52
CA THR A 255 16.69 30.90 5.18
C THR A 255 18.19 30.73 5.36
N ALA A 256 18.92 31.84 5.60
CA ALA A 256 20.35 31.79 5.89
C ALA A 256 20.67 30.91 7.11
N ILE A 257 19.80 30.92 8.13
CA ILE A 257 19.94 30.11 9.35
C ILE A 257 19.79 28.62 9.06
N GLU A 258 18.80 28.23 8.25
CA GLU A 258 18.60 26.83 7.85
C GLU A 258 19.77 26.34 6.99
N LEU A 259 20.25 27.16 6.05
CA LEU A 259 21.42 26.86 5.23
C LEU A 259 22.70 26.68 6.08
N GLU A 260 22.94 27.54 7.08
CA GLU A 260 24.08 27.38 7.97
C GLU A 260 23.98 26.10 8.81
N LYS A 261 22.76 25.73 9.25
CA LYS A 261 22.52 24.52 10.04
C LYS A 261 22.78 23.23 9.27
N ILE A 262 22.64 23.21 7.95
CA ILE A 262 22.87 21.99 7.13
C ILE A 262 24.33 21.82 6.66
N VAL A 263 25.22 22.78 6.93
CA VAL A 263 26.66 22.67 6.63
C VAL A 263 27.60 22.79 7.85
N PRO A 264 27.22 22.36 9.07
CA PRO A 264 27.91 22.77 10.31
C PRO A 264 29.32 22.18 10.43
N ASN A 265 29.58 21.06 9.75
CA ASN A 265 30.81 20.25 9.86
C ASN A 265 31.59 20.10 8.55
N ALA A 266 31.26 20.87 7.50
CA ALA A 266 31.97 20.84 6.21
C ALA A 266 33.45 21.29 6.30
N ASN A 267 33.90 21.71 7.49
CA ASN A 267 35.28 22.15 7.77
C ASN A 267 36.24 21.02 8.16
N ASN A 268 35.77 19.77 8.30
CA ASN A 268 36.63 18.62 8.63
C ASN A 268 37.07 17.90 7.34
N PRO A 269 38.35 17.97 6.92
CA PRO A 269 38.83 17.37 5.68
C PRO A 269 38.74 15.84 5.63
N SER A 270 38.49 15.17 6.76
CA SER A 270 38.28 13.72 6.82
C SER A 270 36.83 13.29 6.59
N VAL A 271 35.90 14.23 6.40
CA VAL A 271 34.46 13.94 6.29
C VAL A 271 33.93 14.44 4.95
N GLU A 272 33.24 13.56 4.23
CA GLU A 272 32.57 13.91 2.98
C GLU A 272 31.45 14.93 3.28
N VAL A 273 31.60 16.13 2.70
CA VAL A 273 30.70 17.26 2.93
C VAL A 273 29.25 16.88 2.59
N GLU A 274 29.06 16.11 1.53
CA GLU A 274 27.75 15.74 0.99
C GLU A 274 27.03 14.72 1.88
N VAL A 275 27.79 13.80 2.50
CA VAL A 275 27.23 12.86 3.49
C VAL A 275 26.76 13.62 4.71
N THR A 276 27.60 14.53 5.20
CA THR A 276 27.28 15.31 6.40
C THR A 276 26.09 16.23 6.16
N THR A 277 26.09 16.95 5.04
CA THR A 277 24.98 17.82 4.67
C THR A 277 23.70 17.03 4.46
N ALA A 278 23.75 15.84 3.86
CA ALA A 278 22.56 15.00 3.73
C ALA A 278 22.01 14.54 5.09
N VAL A 279 22.86 14.19 6.07
CA VAL A 279 22.41 13.89 7.44
C VAL A 279 21.71 15.09 8.06
N GLU A 280 22.32 16.27 7.95
CA GLU A 280 21.79 17.49 8.54
C GLU A 280 20.52 17.97 7.83
N ILE A 281 20.34 17.69 6.53
CA ILE A 281 19.06 17.90 5.82
C ILE A 281 17.96 17.02 6.42
N LEU A 282 18.24 15.73 6.66
CA LEU A 282 17.26 14.84 7.27
C LEU A 282 16.92 15.26 8.71
N ASP A 283 17.89 15.80 9.46
CA ASP A 283 17.66 16.34 10.80
C ASP A 283 16.95 17.70 10.77
N LEU A 284 17.20 18.55 9.76
CA LEU A 284 16.45 19.78 9.53
C LEU A 284 14.97 19.46 9.34
N ILE A 285 14.62 18.45 8.53
CA ILE A 285 13.23 18.01 8.35
C ILE A 285 12.60 17.60 9.69
N LYS A 286 13.36 16.98 10.61
CA LYS A 286 12.87 16.58 11.94
C LYS A 286 12.67 17.74 12.89
N LEU A 287 13.61 18.67 12.90
CA LEU A 287 13.76 19.73 13.89
C LEU A 287 13.26 21.08 13.37
N ALA A 288 12.63 21.11 12.20
CA ALA A 288 12.02 22.30 11.64
C ALA A 288 11.00 22.88 12.64
N ASP A 289 11.02 24.20 12.76
CA ASP A 289 10.06 25.00 13.52
C ASP A 289 8.75 25.24 12.75
N ARG A 290 8.71 24.83 11.48
CA ARG A 290 7.55 24.79 10.59
C ARG A 290 7.36 23.40 9.98
N LYS A 291 6.18 23.15 9.40
CA LYS A 291 5.84 21.88 8.72
C LYS A 291 6.88 21.58 7.64
N ALA A 292 7.37 20.35 7.62
CA ALA A 292 8.36 19.88 6.65
C ALA A 292 7.92 18.52 6.08
N LEU A 293 8.17 18.30 4.80
CA LEU A 293 7.67 17.13 4.08
C LEU A 293 8.81 16.33 3.43
N PHE A 294 8.87 15.04 3.71
CA PHE A 294 9.76 14.11 3.03
C PHE A 294 8.95 13.07 2.25
N ILE A 295 9.13 13.01 0.93
CA ILE A 295 8.49 12.04 0.06
C ILE A 295 9.53 11.27 -0.74
N VAL A 296 9.44 9.94 -0.71
CA VAL A 296 10.20 9.06 -1.61
C VAL A 296 9.24 8.19 -2.40
N ASP A 297 9.19 8.44 -3.71
CA ASP A 297 8.36 7.70 -4.66
C ASP A 297 9.09 6.49 -5.23
N LYS A 298 8.34 5.43 -5.56
CA LYS A 298 8.85 4.10 -5.95
C LYS A 298 9.89 3.53 -4.98
N HIS A 299 9.71 3.83 -3.71
CA HIS A 299 10.57 3.42 -2.62
C HIS A 299 10.92 1.92 -2.62
N GLY A 300 10.01 1.06 -3.09
CA GLY A 300 10.21 -0.38 -3.19
C GLY A 300 11.42 -0.84 -4.03
N VAL A 301 11.87 -0.03 -4.99
CA VAL A 301 13.02 -0.34 -5.87
C VAL A 301 14.32 -0.51 -5.07
N LEU A 302 14.43 0.13 -3.90
CA LEU A 302 15.60 0.03 -3.03
C LEU A 302 15.76 -1.35 -2.34
N PHE A 303 14.82 -2.30 -2.54
CA PHE A 303 14.75 -3.55 -1.78
C PHE A 303 14.68 -4.82 -2.65
N GLU A 304 14.99 -4.75 -3.94
CA GLU A 304 14.76 -5.88 -4.86
C GLU A 304 15.73 -7.06 -4.70
N LYS A 305 17.04 -6.81 -4.74
CA LYS A 305 18.11 -7.85 -4.69
C LYS A 305 19.11 -7.67 -3.55
N ASP A 306 19.38 -6.43 -3.14
CA ASP A 306 20.21 -6.05 -2.00
C ASP A 306 19.65 -4.75 -1.42
N PRO A 307 19.04 -4.75 -0.21
CA PRO A 307 18.45 -3.56 0.36
C PRO A 307 19.46 -2.41 0.49
N VAL A 308 19.30 -1.37 -0.33
CA VAL A 308 20.22 -0.22 -0.37
C VAL A 308 20.37 0.45 1.01
N PRO A 309 19.29 0.62 1.82
CA PRO A 309 19.42 1.16 3.18
C PRO A 309 20.25 0.32 4.16
N VAL A 310 20.47 -0.98 3.87
CA VAL A 310 21.35 -1.84 4.68
C VAL A 310 22.81 -1.61 4.30
N ARG A 311 23.08 -1.43 3.00
CA ARG A 311 24.43 -1.18 2.47
C ARG A 311 24.91 0.25 2.73
N ILE A 312 24.01 1.23 2.70
CA ILE A 312 24.32 2.66 2.84
C ILE A 312 23.69 3.20 4.13
N LEU A 313 24.51 3.39 5.16
CA LEU A 313 24.05 3.84 6.49
C LEU A 313 23.30 5.18 6.47
N LEU A 314 23.66 6.11 5.57
CA LEU A 314 22.96 7.38 5.36
C LEU A 314 21.47 7.17 5.04
N LEU A 315 21.13 6.07 4.36
CA LEU A 315 19.79 5.76 3.90
C LEU A 315 19.00 4.86 4.88
N THR A 316 19.58 4.48 6.02
CA THR A 316 18.86 3.75 7.10
C THR A 316 17.47 4.33 7.43
N PRO A 317 17.25 5.66 7.46
CA PRO A 317 15.93 6.27 7.72
C PRO A 317 14.80 5.81 6.80
N LEU A 318 15.14 5.33 5.60
CA LEU A 318 14.19 4.85 4.60
C LEU A 318 13.59 3.47 4.94
N MET A 319 14.24 2.73 5.84
CA MET A 319 13.82 1.40 6.28
C MET A 319 13.10 1.40 7.64
N ASP A 320 13.10 2.52 8.37
CA ASP A 320 12.58 2.61 9.73
C ASP A 320 11.74 3.88 9.97
N LEU A 321 10.41 3.71 10.04
CA LEU A 321 9.52 4.83 10.35
C LEU A 321 9.66 5.36 11.78
N ASN A 322 10.28 4.61 12.70
CA ASN A 322 10.56 5.12 14.05
C ASN A 322 11.69 6.13 14.08
N PHE A 323 12.54 6.18 13.05
CA PHE A 323 13.54 7.24 12.90
C PHE A 323 12.89 8.63 12.98
N TRP A 324 11.67 8.75 12.45
CA TRP A 324 10.84 9.95 12.42
C TRP A 324 9.95 10.09 13.67
N ARG A 325 10.48 9.72 14.84
CA ARG A 325 9.84 9.66 16.19
C ARG A 325 8.57 10.49 16.38
N GLU A 326 7.65 9.98 17.20
CA GLU A 326 6.31 10.57 17.34
C GLU A 326 6.30 12.02 17.84
N HIS A 327 7.24 12.46 18.69
CA HIS A 327 7.22 13.80 19.27
C HIS A 327 7.53 14.95 18.29
N TYR A 328 7.94 14.66 17.05
CA TYR A 328 8.25 15.71 16.08
C TYR A 328 6.98 16.25 15.41
N LYS A 329 6.35 17.24 16.05
CA LYS A 329 5.09 17.90 15.65
C LYS A 329 4.98 18.25 14.16
N PHE A 330 6.05 18.76 13.56
CA PHE A 330 6.02 19.33 12.21
C PHE A 330 6.44 18.36 11.09
N VAL A 331 6.87 17.15 11.43
CA VAL A 331 7.37 16.17 10.47
C VAL A 331 6.23 15.50 9.71
N ARG A 332 6.33 15.49 8.38
CA ARG A 332 5.48 14.74 7.46
C ARG A 332 6.35 13.83 6.59
N VAL A 333 6.07 12.53 6.57
CA VAL A 333 6.84 11.54 5.80
C VAL A 333 5.91 10.64 5.01
N ILE A 334 6.18 10.50 3.71
CA ILE A 334 5.42 9.63 2.80
C ILE A 334 6.35 8.77 1.98
N PHE A 335 6.15 7.45 2.04
CA PHE A 335 6.81 6.51 1.12
C PHE A 335 5.78 5.87 0.21
N THR A 336 6.13 5.59 -1.04
CA THR A 336 5.23 4.86 -1.96
C THR A 336 5.93 3.62 -2.54
N GLY A 337 5.20 2.50 -2.60
CA GLY A 337 5.69 1.31 -3.30
C GLY A 337 5.43 1.37 -4.81
N THR A 338 6.16 0.60 -5.61
CA THR A 338 5.80 0.38 -7.04
C THR A 338 4.53 -0.47 -7.14
N ALA A 339 4.52 -1.61 -6.45
CA ALA A 339 3.37 -2.48 -6.23
C ALA A 339 3.13 -2.70 -4.71
N HIS A 340 2.04 -3.38 -4.36
CA HIS A 340 1.67 -3.63 -2.97
C HIS A 340 2.52 -4.74 -2.32
N ALA A 341 2.95 -4.48 -1.09
CA ALA A 341 3.17 -5.46 -0.01
C ALA A 341 4.57 -6.06 0.20
N LYS A 342 5.50 -6.19 -0.77
CA LYS A 342 6.87 -6.68 -0.45
C LYS A 342 7.59 -5.77 0.53
N TYR A 343 7.79 -4.52 0.12
CA TYR A 343 8.51 -3.52 0.90
C TYR A 343 7.85 -3.27 2.27
N GLU A 344 6.54 -3.02 2.29
CA GLU A 344 5.76 -2.69 3.49
C GLU A 344 5.82 -3.79 4.56
N ARG A 345 5.83 -5.07 4.16
CA ARG A 345 5.73 -6.19 5.10
C ARG A 345 7.07 -6.79 5.48
N GLU A 346 8.01 -6.86 4.54
CA GLU A 346 9.29 -7.56 4.76
C GLU A 346 10.40 -6.61 5.19
N TYR A 347 10.43 -5.39 4.64
CA TYR A 347 11.60 -4.51 4.79
C TYR A 347 11.33 -3.31 5.69
N MET A 348 10.10 -2.80 5.74
CA MET A 348 9.76 -1.73 6.68
C MET A 348 9.67 -2.26 8.10
N LYS A 349 10.58 -1.80 8.96
CA LYS A 349 10.46 -2.01 10.41
C LYS A 349 9.15 -1.37 10.88
N ASN A 350 8.28 -2.19 11.48
CA ASN A 350 6.93 -1.82 11.93
C ASN A 350 5.95 -1.42 10.80
N GLY A 351 6.27 -1.67 9.53
CA GLY A 351 5.39 -1.43 8.38
C GLY A 351 4.12 -2.30 8.35
N GLN A 352 4.05 -3.32 9.21
CA GLN A 352 2.85 -4.13 9.44
C GLN A 352 1.78 -3.39 10.26
N SER A 353 2.12 -2.27 10.90
CA SER A 353 1.13 -1.45 11.61
C SER A 353 0.20 -0.78 10.59
N LEU A 354 -1.04 -1.26 10.53
CA LEU A 354 -2.11 -0.74 9.65
C LEU A 354 -2.33 0.76 9.81
N PHE A 355 -1.90 1.36 10.93
CA PHE A 355 -2.02 2.80 11.18
C PHE A 355 -1.18 3.67 10.22
N TRP A 356 -0.04 3.15 9.72
CA TRP A 356 0.82 3.91 8.81
C TRP A 356 0.50 3.70 7.34
N VAL A 357 -0.32 2.72 6.98
CA VAL A 357 -0.58 2.38 5.58
C VAL A 357 -1.86 3.04 5.09
N ILE A 358 -1.77 3.74 3.95
CA ILE A 358 -2.94 4.26 3.22
C ILE A 358 -3.10 3.42 1.95
N TYR A 359 -4.25 2.75 1.83
CA TYR A 359 -4.58 1.99 0.62
C TYR A 359 -5.11 2.90 -0.47
N VAL A 360 -4.37 2.98 -1.58
CA VAL A 360 -4.73 3.68 -2.80
C VAL A 360 -5.34 2.67 -3.76
N GLY A 361 -6.61 2.88 -4.09
CA GLY A 361 -7.38 2.06 -5.02
C GLY A 361 -7.61 2.74 -6.37
N PRO A 362 -8.42 2.14 -7.25
CA PRO A 362 -8.87 2.78 -8.47
C PRO A 362 -9.53 4.15 -8.23
N LEU A 363 -9.62 4.96 -9.28
CA LEU A 363 -10.28 6.26 -9.20
C LEU A 363 -11.77 6.09 -8.92
N GLN A 364 -12.38 7.08 -8.27
CA GLN A 364 -13.82 7.11 -8.10
C GLN A 364 -14.50 7.27 -9.46
N SER A 365 -15.65 6.61 -9.65
CA SER A 365 -16.31 6.54 -10.96
C SER A 365 -16.68 7.90 -11.53
N ASP A 366 -17.06 8.87 -10.69
CA ASP A 366 -17.40 10.25 -11.05
C ASP A 366 -16.17 11.03 -11.52
N VAL A 367 -15.05 10.89 -10.81
CA VAL A 367 -13.76 11.48 -11.20
C VAL A 367 -13.25 10.83 -12.48
N PHE A 368 -13.34 9.51 -12.60
CA PHE A 368 -12.93 8.80 -13.80
C PHE A 368 -13.78 9.18 -15.01
N ASP A 369 -15.09 9.40 -14.82
CA ASP A 369 -15.99 9.91 -15.86
C ASP A 369 -15.50 11.26 -16.42
N ILE A 370 -15.18 12.23 -15.56
CA ILE A 370 -14.63 13.52 -16.00
C ILE A 370 -13.38 13.32 -16.87
N LEU A 371 -12.52 12.38 -16.49
CA LEU A 371 -11.30 12.05 -17.25
C LEU A 371 -11.63 11.45 -18.64
N LEU A 372 -12.67 10.63 -18.75
CA LEU A 372 -13.15 10.10 -20.03
C LEU A 372 -13.81 11.17 -20.90
N GLN A 373 -14.52 12.12 -20.31
CA GLN A 373 -15.14 13.24 -21.03
C GLN A 373 -14.11 14.11 -21.76
N MET A 374 -12.88 14.17 -21.25
CA MET A 374 -11.77 14.86 -21.90
C MET A 374 -11.25 14.14 -23.16
N HIS A 375 -11.60 12.87 -23.39
CA HIS A 375 -11.19 12.15 -24.61
C HIS A 375 -12.16 12.37 -25.78
N PRO A 376 -11.67 12.53 -27.02
CA PRO A 376 -12.56 12.59 -28.19
C PRO A 376 -13.36 11.29 -28.41
N VAL A 377 -12.76 10.12 -28.17
CA VAL A 377 -13.38 8.80 -28.44
C VAL A 377 -14.06 8.21 -27.20
N LEU A 378 -13.44 8.35 -26.03
CA LEU A 378 -13.91 7.67 -24.81
C LEU A 378 -15.09 8.38 -24.14
N ARG A 379 -15.39 9.63 -24.52
CA ARG A 379 -16.57 10.38 -24.06
C ARG A 379 -17.90 9.87 -24.62
N ILE A 380 -17.88 9.04 -25.67
CA ILE A 380 -19.08 8.49 -26.29
C ILE A 380 -19.74 7.53 -25.28
N GLN A 381 -21.01 7.76 -24.92
CA GLN A 381 -21.67 7.09 -23.80
C GLN A 381 -21.51 5.55 -23.79
N GLY A 382 -21.72 4.88 -24.94
CA GLY A 382 -21.56 3.42 -25.02
C GLY A 382 -20.11 2.95 -24.87
N ILE A 383 -19.13 3.72 -25.34
CA ILE A 383 -17.70 3.41 -25.17
C ILE A 383 -17.25 3.72 -23.74
N LYS A 384 -17.78 4.79 -23.16
CA LYS A 384 -17.49 5.26 -21.80
C LYS A 384 -17.86 4.21 -20.77
N GLU A 385 -19.09 3.68 -20.84
CA GLU A 385 -19.57 2.65 -19.91
C GLU A 385 -18.70 1.38 -19.99
N GLU A 386 -18.37 0.94 -21.21
CA GLU A 386 -17.50 -0.21 -21.41
C GLU A 386 -16.05 0.07 -20.95
N THR A 387 -15.56 1.30 -21.13
CA THR A 387 -14.23 1.71 -20.66
C THR A 387 -14.15 1.68 -19.14
N ILE A 388 -15.16 2.22 -18.44
CA ILE A 388 -15.26 2.15 -16.97
C ILE A 388 -15.24 0.69 -16.53
N LYS A 389 -16.02 -0.16 -17.19
CA LYS A 389 -16.09 -1.60 -16.91
C LYS A 389 -14.72 -2.27 -17.08
N VAL A 390 -14.12 -2.19 -18.28
CA VAL A 390 -12.88 -2.89 -18.64
C VAL A 390 -11.66 -2.41 -17.86
N THR A 391 -11.59 -1.12 -17.54
CA THR A 391 -10.44 -0.55 -16.80
C THR A 391 -10.64 -0.60 -15.28
N ASN A 392 -11.88 -0.79 -14.81
CA ASN A 392 -12.28 -0.63 -13.42
C ASN A 392 -11.76 0.69 -12.80
N CYS A 393 -11.79 1.78 -13.58
CA CYS A 393 -11.30 3.10 -13.19
C CYS A 393 -9.81 3.16 -12.83
N VAL A 394 -8.98 2.21 -13.30
CA VAL A 394 -7.53 2.21 -13.06
C VAL A 394 -6.81 3.03 -14.13
N PRO A 395 -6.06 4.09 -13.76
CA PRO A 395 -5.40 4.98 -14.72
C PRO A 395 -4.45 4.27 -15.70
N ARG A 396 -3.67 3.29 -15.24
CA ARG A 396 -2.78 2.53 -16.13
C ARG A 396 -3.55 1.74 -17.18
N GLU A 397 -4.62 1.05 -16.78
CA GLU A 397 -5.42 0.26 -17.73
C GLU A 397 -6.08 1.16 -18.77
N LEU A 398 -6.45 2.39 -18.39
CA LEU A 398 -6.91 3.38 -19.33
C LEU A 398 -5.83 3.80 -20.33
N ILE A 399 -4.59 4.05 -19.86
CA ILE A 399 -3.46 4.38 -20.74
C ILE A 399 -3.24 3.24 -21.74
N TYR A 400 -3.23 1.98 -21.28
CA TYR A 400 -3.08 0.82 -22.16
C TYR A 400 -4.23 0.68 -23.15
N LEU A 401 -5.48 0.92 -22.73
CA LEU A 401 -6.63 0.92 -23.63
C LEU A 401 -6.49 1.99 -24.71
N VAL A 402 -6.07 3.21 -24.34
CA VAL A 402 -5.86 4.32 -25.29
C VAL A 402 -4.71 3.99 -26.25
N GLU A 403 -3.63 3.39 -25.76
CA GLU A 403 -2.52 2.92 -26.61
C GLU A 403 -2.97 1.80 -27.56
N TYR A 404 -3.79 0.86 -27.10
CA TYR A 404 -4.37 -0.20 -27.92
C TYR A 404 -5.27 0.35 -29.02
N ILE A 405 -6.15 1.32 -28.70
CA ILE A 405 -6.98 2.02 -29.69
C ILE A 405 -6.11 2.71 -30.75
N LYS A 406 -4.97 3.28 -30.34
CA LYS A 406 -4.01 3.91 -31.26
C LYS A 406 -3.17 2.89 -32.05
N LYS A 407 -2.92 1.70 -31.50
CA LYS A 407 -2.06 0.65 -32.06
C LYS A 407 -2.59 -0.74 -31.65
N PRO A 408 -3.43 -1.40 -32.48
CA PRO A 408 -4.17 -2.61 -32.09
C PRO A 408 -3.35 -3.92 -31.93
N ASN A 409 -2.03 -3.86 -31.78
CA ASN A 409 -1.14 -5.04 -31.73
C ASN A 409 -0.57 -5.35 -30.33
N ILE A 410 -1.32 -5.11 -29.25
CA ILE A 410 -0.85 -5.43 -27.88
C ILE A 410 -1.52 -6.71 -27.38
N THR A 411 -0.73 -7.76 -27.16
CA THR A 411 -1.12 -9.00 -26.49
C THR A 411 -0.93 -8.80 -24.98
N ILE A 412 -2.02 -8.74 -24.21
CA ILE A 412 -1.96 -8.67 -22.74
C ILE A 412 -1.62 -10.06 -22.21
N THR A 413 -0.64 -10.12 -21.29
CA THR A 413 0.05 -11.33 -20.85
C THR A 413 -0.75 -12.14 -19.83
N ASP A 414 -1.51 -13.14 -20.29
CA ASP A 414 -2.14 -14.18 -19.46
C ASP A 414 -1.09 -15.08 -18.73
N ALA A 415 0.19 -15.02 -19.14
CA ALA A 415 1.24 -15.92 -18.68
C ALA A 415 1.73 -15.70 -17.22
N ILE A 416 1.61 -14.48 -16.67
CA ILE A 416 2.36 -14.11 -15.45
C ILE A 416 1.80 -14.78 -14.18
N ALA A 417 0.48 -14.86 -14.04
CA ALA A 417 -0.15 -15.43 -12.85
C ALA A 417 0.06 -16.95 -12.74
N GLN A 418 -0.03 -17.65 -13.88
CA GLN A 418 0.15 -19.10 -13.94
C GLN A 418 1.60 -19.49 -13.65
N THR A 419 2.58 -18.77 -14.21
CA THR A 419 4.00 -18.97 -13.91
C THR A 419 4.27 -18.81 -12.42
N TYR A 420 3.75 -17.74 -11.79
CA TYR A 420 3.90 -17.53 -10.35
C TYR A 420 3.32 -18.69 -9.52
N TYR A 421 2.12 -19.16 -9.85
CA TYR A 421 1.52 -20.29 -9.14
C TYR A 421 2.35 -21.57 -9.24
N ASN A 422 2.88 -21.87 -10.42
CA ASN A 422 3.66 -23.08 -10.65
C ASN A 422 4.90 -23.16 -9.75
N ASP A 423 5.53 -22.02 -9.48
CA ASP A 423 6.73 -21.87 -8.64
C ASP A 423 6.44 -21.97 -7.12
N LEU A 424 5.17 -21.98 -6.69
CA LEU A 424 4.80 -22.06 -5.28
C LEU A 424 5.00 -23.46 -4.68
N SER A 425 5.38 -23.49 -3.40
CA SER A 425 5.36 -24.73 -2.60
C SER A 425 3.93 -25.27 -2.42
N LYS A 426 3.78 -26.56 -2.12
CA LYS A 426 2.46 -27.22 -1.94
C LYS A 426 1.58 -26.52 -0.87
N ILE A 427 2.21 -26.03 0.20
CA ILE A 427 1.53 -25.31 1.29
C ILE A 427 1.03 -23.95 0.81
N GLU A 428 1.88 -23.21 0.09
CA GLU A 428 1.51 -21.90 -0.46
C GLU A 428 0.43 -22.03 -1.54
N LYS A 429 0.48 -23.06 -2.38
CA LYS A 429 -0.57 -23.40 -3.36
C LYS A 429 -1.93 -23.58 -2.68
N THR A 430 -1.97 -24.32 -1.56
CA THR A 430 -3.22 -24.51 -0.79
C THR A 430 -3.73 -23.19 -0.20
N ARG A 431 -2.85 -22.38 0.38
CA ARG A 431 -3.22 -21.07 0.94
C ARG A 431 -3.76 -20.15 -0.15
N TYR A 432 -3.13 -20.18 -1.32
CA TYR A 432 -3.48 -19.37 -2.46
C TYR A 432 -4.82 -19.77 -3.08
N TYR A 433 -5.06 -21.08 -3.24
CA TYR A 433 -6.37 -21.63 -3.58
C TYR A 433 -7.46 -21.11 -2.63
N ASN A 434 -7.21 -21.15 -1.32
CA ASN A 434 -8.15 -20.66 -0.32
C ASN A 434 -8.38 -19.13 -0.42
N ALA A 435 -7.34 -18.35 -0.73
CA ALA A 435 -7.45 -16.91 -0.94
C ALA A 435 -8.35 -16.56 -2.14
N LEU A 436 -8.12 -17.19 -3.28
CA LEU A 436 -8.98 -17.02 -4.47
C LEU A 436 -10.40 -17.51 -4.23
N THR A 437 -10.53 -18.67 -3.59
CA THR A 437 -11.83 -19.21 -3.19
C THR A 437 -12.59 -18.21 -2.32
N SER A 438 -11.92 -17.54 -1.36
CA SER A 438 -12.57 -16.52 -0.52
C SER A 438 -12.89 -15.21 -1.26
N MET A 439 -12.16 -14.90 -2.33
CA MET A 439 -12.42 -13.74 -3.17
C MET A 439 -13.63 -13.97 -4.10
N PHE A 440 -13.78 -15.19 -4.63
CA PHE A 440 -14.89 -15.55 -5.52
C PHE A 440 -16.14 -16.05 -4.78
N LEU A 441 -16.04 -16.50 -3.53
CA LEU A 441 -17.17 -16.98 -2.73
C LEU A 441 -17.32 -16.15 -1.45
N LEU A 442 -18.33 -15.27 -1.44
CA LEU A 442 -18.60 -14.31 -0.34
C LEU A 442 -18.94 -14.98 1.00
N SER A 443 -19.34 -16.26 0.99
CA SER A 443 -19.64 -17.04 2.19
C SER A 443 -18.40 -17.48 2.98
N ASN A 444 -17.20 -17.34 2.40
CA ASN A 444 -15.96 -17.75 3.03
C ASN A 444 -15.35 -16.65 3.89
N PRO A 445 -14.69 -17.01 5.00
CA PRO A 445 -13.84 -16.06 5.71
C PRO A 445 -12.75 -15.56 4.77
N VAL A 446 -12.48 -14.25 4.81
CA VAL A 446 -11.45 -13.63 3.97
C VAL A 446 -10.09 -14.22 4.29
N VAL A 447 -9.45 -14.83 3.28
CA VAL A 447 -8.09 -15.38 3.41
C VAL A 447 -7.10 -14.42 2.76
N GLN A 448 -6.06 -14.03 3.51
CA GLN A 448 -5.06 -13.09 3.02
C GLN A 448 -4.16 -13.70 1.95
N PHE A 449 -4.08 -13.01 0.81
CA PHE A 449 -3.07 -13.27 -0.23
C PHE A 449 -1.65 -13.03 0.30
N GLY A 450 -0.72 -13.86 -0.20
CA GLY A 450 0.71 -13.64 0.00
C GLY A 450 1.17 -12.35 -0.68
N TRP A 451 2.14 -11.64 -0.10
CA TRP A 451 2.59 -10.34 -0.61
C TRP A 451 3.16 -10.45 -2.03
N LYS A 452 3.91 -11.53 -2.33
CA LYS A 452 4.48 -11.81 -3.66
C LYS A 452 3.42 -11.85 -4.75
N PHE A 453 2.23 -12.33 -4.39
CA PHE A 453 1.10 -12.37 -5.30
C PHE A 453 0.46 -10.99 -5.50
N LEU A 454 0.32 -10.22 -4.42
CA LEU A 454 -0.20 -8.85 -4.49
C LEU A 454 0.68 -7.94 -5.37
N ASP A 455 1.99 -8.20 -5.42
CA ASP A 455 2.92 -7.50 -6.30
C ASP A 455 2.66 -7.72 -7.79
N LEU A 456 1.96 -8.80 -8.18
CA LEU A 456 1.54 -9.01 -9.57
C LEU A 456 0.58 -7.92 -10.06
N GLY A 457 -0.03 -7.17 -9.13
CA GLY A 457 -0.92 -6.06 -9.46
C GLY A 457 -2.26 -6.49 -10.06
N LEU A 458 -2.68 -7.74 -9.86
CA LEU A 458 -3.97 -8.26 -10.32
C LEU A 458 -5.10 -8.06 -9.31
N ILE A 459 -4.75 -7.77 -8.05
CA ILE A 459 -5.70 -7.62 -6.94
C ILE A 459 -5.42 -6.30 -6.23
N TYR A 460 -6.47 -5.60 -5.82
CA TYR A 460 -6.38 -4.46 -4.93
C TYR A 460 -7.01 -4.75 -3.57
N ARG A 461 -6.48 -4.08 -2.55
CA ARG A 461 -6.98 -4.13 -1.17
C ARG A 461 -7.73 -2.84 -0.86
N TYR A 462 -8.85 -2.96 -0.17
CA TYR A 462 -9.51 -1.82 0.46
C TYR A 462 -9.98 -2.19 1.86
N LYS A 463 -10.26 -1.18 2.68
CA LYS A 463 -10.66 -1.36 4.07
C LYS A 463 -12.01 -0.72 4.32
N GLU A 464 -12.96 -1.52 4.76
CA GLU A 464 -14.28 -1.10 5.21
C GLU A 464 -14.64 -1.90 6.47
N GLY A 465 -14.12 -1.46 7.62
CA GLY A 465 -14.08 -2.27 8.84
C GLY A 465 -13.02 -3.39 8.77
N ALA A 466 -13.20 -4.33 7.84
CA ALA A 466 -12.27 -5.42 7.51
C ALA A 466 -11.48 -5.14 6.21
N THR A 467 -10.40 -5.88 6.00
CA THR A 467 -9.64 -5.84 4.74
C THR A 467 -10.30 -6.74 3.71
N HIS A 468 -10.65 -6.18 2.56
CA HIS A 468 -11.24 -6.90 1.43
C HIS A 468 -10.24 -6.96 0.26
N TYR A 469 -10.39 -7.99 -0.57
CA TYR A 469 -9.57 -8.22 -1.77
C TYR A 469 -10.49 -8.30 -2.97
N LEU A 470 -10.20 -7.51 -4.01
CA LEU A 470 -10.96 -7.52 -5.25
C LEU A 470 -10.02 -7.56 -6.46
N PRO A 471 -10.43 -8.22 -7.56
CA PRO A 471 -9.71 -8.13 -8.82
C PRO A 471 -9.52 -6.67 -9.25
N LEU A 472 -8.37 -6.35 -9.83
CA LEU A 472 -8.03 -4.98 -10.23
C LEU A 472 -8.95 -4.45 -11.32
N CYS A 473 -9.31 -5.29 -12.29
CA CYS A 473 -10.16 -4.99 -13.44
C CYS A 473 -10.72 -6.31 -14.03
N PRO A 474 -11.72 -6.30 -14.95
CA PRO A 474 -12.23 -7.52 -15.56
C PRO A 474 -11.18 -8.41 -16.24
N PRO A 475 -10.17 -7.88 -16.97
CA PRO A 475 -9.07 -8.71 -17.45
C PRO A 475 -8.33 -9.44 -16.31
N ALA A 476 -8.06 -8.74 -15.20
CA ALA A 476 -7.46 -9.37 -14.02
C ALA A 476 -8.41 -10.40 -13.39
N HIS A 477 -9.71 -10.12 -13.31
CA HIS A 477 -10.72 -11.09 -12.85
C HIS A 477 -10.65 -12.36 -13.70
N LYS A 478 -10.67 -12.21 -15.03
CA LYS A 478 -10.65 -13.34 -15.97
C LYS A 478 -9.37 -14.16 -15.83
N ALA A 479 -8.20 -13.51 -15.79
CA ALA A 479 -6.93 -14.19 -15.57
C ALA A 479 -6.88 -14.94 -14.22
N LEU A 480 -7.41 -14.34 -13.15
CA LEU A 480 -7.51 -14.97 -11.83
C LEU A 480 -8.49 -16.15 -11.83
N LEU A 481 -9.58 -16.06 -12.59
CA LEU A 481 -10.59 -17.10 -12.72
C LEU A 481 -10.09 -18.27 -13.58
N GLU A 482 -9.45 -18.00 -14.71
CA GLU A 482 -8.82 -19.02 -15.57
C GLU A 482 -7.76 -19.81 -14.81
N MET A 483 -6.92 -19.12 -14.04
CA MET A 483 -5.96 -19.79 -13.18
C MET A 483 -6.67 -20.54 -12.03
N TYR A 484 -7.78 -20.04 -11.47
CA TYR A 484 -8.60 -20.81 -10.52
C TYR A 484 -9.19 -22.10 -11.14
N MET A 485 -9.60 -22.05 -12.42
CA MET A 485 -10.08 -23.22 -13.17
C MET A 485 -9.00 -24.29 -13.36
N SER A 486 -7.72 -23.92 -13.30
CA SER A 486 -6.61 -24.87 -13.40
C SER A 486 -6.39 -25.69 -12.12
N PHE A 487 -7.08 -25.37 -11.02
CA PHE A 487 -6.87 -26.05 -9.74
C PHE A 487 -7.75 -27.27 -9.57
N ASP A 488 -7.10 -28.38 -9.21
CA ASP A 488 -7.78 -29.53 -8.67
C ASP A 488 -8.45 -29.21 -7.34
N LEU A 489 -9.59 -29.86 -7.10
CA LEU A 489 -10.26 -29.79 -5.81
C LEU A 489 -9.30 -30.31 -4.71
N PRO A 490 -9.13 -29.58 -3.58
CA PRO A 490 -8.26 -30.02 -2.50
C PRO A 490 -8.58 -31.43 -1.99
N GLU A 491 -7.55 -32.23 -1.70
CA GLU A 491 -7.70 -33.65 -1.33
C GLU A 491 -8.60 -33.88 -0.12
N ASN A 492 -8.55 -32.97 0.85
CA ASN A 492 -9.45 -33.02 2.01
C ASN A 492 -10.92 -32.84 1.61
N ILE A 493 -11.22 -31.97 0.65
CA ILE A 493 -12.58 -31.79 0.13
C ILE A 493 -12.99 -33.01 -0.70
N LYS A 494 -12.09 -33.57 -1.52
CA LYS A 494 -12.33 -34.81 -2.27
C LYS A 494 -12.70 -35.97 -1.32
N ASN A 495 -11.94 -36.15 -0.25
CA ASN A 495 -12.20 -37.20 0.74
C ASN A 495 -13.54 -37.00 1.46
N LEU A 496 -13.86 -35.77 1.88
CA LEU A 496 -15.15 -35.44 2.51
C LEU A 496 -16.34 -35.62 1.56
N LEU A 497 -16.14 -35.33 0.27
CA LEU A 497 -17.13 -35.57 -0.79
C LEU A 497 -17.40 -37.07 -0.98
N GLN A 498 -16.35 -37.91 -0.94
CA GLN A 498 -16.50 -39.36 -1.07
C GLN A 498 -17.34 -39.97 0.05
N ILE A 499 -17.14 -39.51 1.29
CA ILE A 499 -17.89 -39.98 2.47
C ILE A 499 -19.21 -39.24 2.71
N GLY A 500 -19.52 -38.20 1.92
CA GLY A 500 -20.77 -37.46 2.03
C GLY A 500 -20.90 -36.56 3.28
N SER A 501 -19.77 -36.07 3.80
CA SER A 501 -19.70 -35.34 5.08
C SER A 501 -19.22 -33.88 4.90
N LEU A 502 -19.58 -33.26 3.77
CA LEU A 502 -19.28 -31.85 3.52
C LEU A 502 -20.21 -30.96 4.34
N ASN A 503 -19.65 -29.93 5.00
CA ASN A 503 -20.47 -28.84 5.51
C ASN A 503 -20.91 -27.89 4.37
N GLY A 504 -21.85 -26.97 4.63
CA GLY A 504 -22.40 -26.08 3.60
C GLY A 504 -21.34 -25.26 2.85
N VAL A 505 -20.34 -24.74 3.57
CA VAL A 505 -19.23 -23.97 2.97
C VAL A 505 -18.35 -24.86 2.08
N GLN A 506 -18.05 -26.08 2.51
CA GLN A 506 -17.24 -27.03 1.73
C GLN A 506 -18.00 -27.53 0.50
N PHE A 507 -19.30 -27.76 0.62
CA PHE A 507 -20.17 -28.12 -0.50
C PHE A 507 -20.21 -26.99 -1.54
N GLU A 508 -20.36 -25.75 -1.10
CA GLU A 508 -20.33 -24.58 -1.97
C GLU A 508 -19.00 -24.46 -2.72
N LYS A 509 -17.88 -24.65 -2.04
CA LYS A 509 -16.55 -24.67 -2.69
C LYS A 509 -16.45 -25.73 -3.77
N ALA A 510 -16.88 -26.95 -3.47
CA ALA A 510 -16.81 -28.07 -4.41
C ALA A 510 -17.71 -27.83 -5.63
N LEU A 511 -18.94 -27.36 -5.39
CA LEU A 511 -19.89 -27.04 -6.46
C LEU A 511 -19.37 -25.89 -7.32
N PHE A 512 -18.88 -24.82 -6.71
CA PHE A 512 -18.34 -23.67 -7.43
C PHE A 512 -17.14 -24.03 -8.30
N ASN A 513 -16.13 -24.69 -7.72
CA ASN A 513 -14.97 -25.16 -8.47
C ASN A 513 -15.40 -26.02 -9.67
N ARG A 514 -16.37 -26.93 -9.51
CA ARG A 514 -16.83 -27.76 -10.63
C ARG A 514 -17.57 -26.98 -11.71
N LEU A 515 -18.47 -26.08 -11.34
CA LEU A 515 -19.19 -25.26 -12.30
C LEU A 515 -18.20 -24.43 -13.12
N VAL A 516 -17.28 -23.75 -12.45
CA VAL A 516 -16.32 -22.86 -13.09
C VAL A 516 -15.29 -23.64 -13.92
N CYS A 517 -14.75 -24.78 -13.45
CA CYS A 517 -13.86 -25.64 -14.25
C CYS A 517 -14.53 -26.27 -15.49
N LYS A 518 -15.86 -26.33 -15.54
CA LYS A 518 -16.65 -26.75 -16.71
C LYS A 518 -17.24 -25.56 -17.49
N CYS A 519 -16.74 -24.34 -17.26
CA CYS A 519 -17.02 -23.17 -18.09
C CYS A 519 -16.90 -23.53 -19.58
N ASN A 520 -17.83 -23.04 -20.41
CA ASN A 520 -17.97 -23.37 -21.83
C ASN A 520 -18.33 -24.83 -22.15
N ARG A 521 -18.81 -25.61 -21.18
CA ARG A 521 -19.39 -26.93 -21.39
C ARG A 521 -20.82 -26.98 -20.91
N THR A 522 -21.65 -27.72 -21.65
CA THR A 522 -23.00 -28.04 -21.24
C THR A 522 -22.96 -29.00 -20.03
N ILE A 523 -23.46 -28.54 -18.89
CA ILE A 523 -23.62 -29.37 -17.69
C ILE A 523 -25.05 -29.89 -17.66
N GLN A 524 -25.22 -31.21 -17.65
CA GLN A 524 -26.52 -31.88 -17.54
C GLN A 524 -26.68 -32.45 -16.14
N LEU A 525 -27.71 -32.01 -15.43
CA LEU A 525 -28.06 -32.46 -14.09
C LEU A 525 -29.39 -33.20 -14.15
N ASN A 526 -29.38 -34.47 -13.76
CA ASN A 526 -30.60 -35.26 -13.66
C ASN A 526 -31.44 -34.75 -12.49
N ALA A 527 -32.63 -34.23 -12.78
CA ALA A 527 -33.53 -33.72 -11.77
C ALA A 527 -34.69 -34.67 -11.49
N THR A 528 -35.01 -34.79 -10.21
CA THR A 528 -36.19 -35.47 -9.69
C THR A 528 -37.20 -34.44 -9.16
N ASP A 529 -38.39 -34.89 -8.78
CA ASP A 529 -39.25 -34.13 -7.88
C ASP A 529 -38.79 -34.28 -6.42
N LEU A 530 -39.46 -33.59 -5.48
CA LEU A 530 -39.19 -33.69 -4.05
C LEU A 530 -39.53 -35.07 -3.43
N ASN A 531 -40.03 -36.02 -4.23
CA ASN A 531 -40.29 -37.41 -3.87
C ASN A 531 -39.44 -38.39 -4.72
N ASN A 532 -38.34 -37.90 -5.26
CA ASN A 532 -37.35 -38.66 -6.02
C ASN A 532 -37.88 -39.35 -7.29
N LYS A 533 -38.99 -38.89 -7.87
CA LYS A 533 -39.46 -39.35 -9.18
C LYS A 533 -38.77 -38.53 -10.28
N ASN A 534 -38.24 -39.22 -11.29
CA ASN A 534 -37.59 -38.56 -12.43
C ASN A 534 -38.55 -37.59 -13.11
N ARG A 535 -38.06 -36.36 -13.34
CA ARG A 535 -38.80 -35.36 -14.11
C ARG A 535 -38.13 -35.12 -15.45
N ASN A 536 -37.03 -34.38 -15.42
CA ASN A 536 -36.38 -33.82 -16.60
C ASN A 536 -34.90 -33.58 -16.30
N VAL A 537 -34.11 -33.48 -17.36
CA VAL A 537 -32.71 -33.03 -17.27
C VAL A 537 -32.69 -31.50 -17.21
N ILE A 538 -31.93 -30.96 -16.27
CA ILE A 538 -31.60 -29.54 -16.21
C ILE A 538 -30.29 -29.35 -16.96
N THR A 539 -30.33 -28.52 -17.99
CA THR A 539 -29.16 -28.17 -18.79
C THR A 539 -28.69 -26.78 -18.39
N LEU A 540 -27.43 -26.71 -17.93
CA LEU A 540 -26.74 -25.47 -17.59
C LEU A 540 -25.70 -25.19 -18.68
N HIS A 541 -25.76 -24.02 -19.28
CA HIS A 541 -24.77 -23.56 -20.25
C HIS A 541 -24.45 -22.09 -19.98
N PHE A 542 -23.21 -21.82 -19.60
CA PHE A 542 -22.68 -20.48 -19.35
C PHE A 542 -21.26 -20.39 -19.89
N ASN A 543 -20.91 -19.18 -20.31
CA ASN A 543 -19.63 -18.88 -20.95
C ASN A 543 -18.70 -18.09 -20.03
N ASP A 544 -19.24 -17.54 -18.95
CA ASP A 544 -18.51 -16.68 -18.03
C ASP A 544 -19.07 -16.76 -16.61
N TYR A 545 -18.39 -16.12 -15.67
CA TYR A 545 -18.74 -16.02 -14.26
C TYR A 545 -18.60 -14.58 -13.76
N ASP A 546 -19.55 -14.10 -12.96
CA ASP A 546 -19.40 -12.81 -12.28
C ASP A 546 -20.15 -12.79 -10.93
N LEU A 547 -19.77 -11.85 -10.08
CA LEU A 547 -20.35 -11.64 -8.75
C LEU A 547 -21.50 -10.63 -8.81
N ILE A 548 -22.64 -11.03 -8.27
CA ILE A 548 -23.79 -10.13 -8.10
C ILE A 548 -23.50 -9.23 -6.90
N LYS A 549 -23.43 -7.91 -7.15
CA LYS A 549 -23.12 -6.91 -6.11
C LYS A 549 -24.35 -6.59 -5.30
N ASN A 550 -24.26 -6.62 -3.98
CA ASN A 550 -25.34 -6.15 -3.10
C ASN A 550 -25.61 -4.65 -3.36
N PRO A 551 -26.87 -4.20 -3.56
CA PRO A 551 -28.15 -4.89 -3.32
C PRO A 551 -28.83 -5.53 -4.53
N GLN A 552 -28.13 -5.71 -5.65
CA GLN A 552 -28.67 -6.33 -6.85
C GLN A 552 -28.96 -7.82 -6.63
N LEU A 553 -29.94 -8.35 -7.36
CA LEU A 553 -30.29 -9.77 -7.39
C LEU A 553 -29.79 -10.47 -8.65
N SER A 554 -29.29 -9.71 -9.63
CA SER A 554 -28.81 -10.21 -10.91
C SER A 554 -27.61 -9.41 -11.44
N LEU A 555 -27.04 -9.90 -12.55
CA LEU A 555 -26.00 -9.17 -13.30
C LEU A 555 -26.61 -8.15 -14.28
N GLY A 556 -27.93 -8.09 -14.40
CA GLY A 556 -28.63 -7.21 -15.34
C GLY A 556 -28.68 -7.72 -16.79
N PRO A 557 -29.26 -6.93 -17.71
CA PRO A 557 -29.54 -7.36 -19.07
C PRO A 557 -28.28 -7.70 -19.88
N GLY A 558 -28.35 -8.75 -20.71
CA GLY A 558 -27.26 -9.21 -21.57
C GLY A 558 -26.28 -10.20 -20.91
N ASN A 559 -26.51 -10.56 -19.64
CA ASN A 559 -25.70 -11.52 -18.88
C ASN A 559 -26.39 -12.89 -18.71
N ASP A 560 -27.29 -13.26 -19.63
CA ASP A 560 -28.04 -14.53 -19.60
C ASP A 560 -27.12 -15.76 -19.68
N LYS A 561 -25.93 -15.64 -20.27
CA LYS A 561 -24.91 -16.68 -20.35
C LYS A 561 -23.80 -16.57 -19.31
N VAL A 562 -23.98 -15.73 -18.28
CA VAL A 562 -23.01 -15.54 -17.20
C VAL A 562 -23.57 -16.19 -15.93
N LEU A 563 -22.76 -17.02 -15.27
CA LEU A 563 -23.11 -17.58 -13.98
C LEU A 563 -22.95 -16.50 -12.90
N GLY A 564 -24.07 -16.03 -12.36
CA GLY A 564 -24.12 -15.02 -11.30
C GLY A 564 -24.18 -15.66 -9.91
N LEU A 565 -23.26 -15.28 -9.03
CA LEU A 565 -23.29 -15.68 -7.61
C LEU A 565 -23.58 -14.47 -6.72
N GLY A 566 -24.66 -14.54 -5.93
CA GLY A 566 -25.10 -13.48 -5.02
C GLY A 566 -24.78 -13.75 -3.55
N THR A 567 -25.38 -12.93 -2.67
CA THR A 567 -25.40 -13.13 -1.21
C THR A 567 -25.77 -14.58 -0.85
N PRO A 568 -25.32 -15.11 0.32
CA PRO A 568 -25.36 -16.54 0.57
C PRO A 568 -26.74 -17.11 0.25
N ASP A 569 -26.74 -18.16 -0.58
CA ASP A 569 -27.89 -18.97 -1.00
C ASP A 569 -28.40 -18.79 -2.44
N LEU A 570 -27.90 -17.83 -3.21
CA LEU A 570 -28.37 -17.58 -4.59
C LEU A 570 -27.29 -17.83 -5.68
N ILE A 571 -27.56 -18.80 -6.57
CA ILE A 571 -26.91 -18.89 -7.89
C ILE A 571 -27.96 -18.58 -8.95
N THR A 572 -27.60 -17.77 -9.94
CA THR A 572 -28.45 -17.50 -11.10
C THR A 572 -27.69 -17.73 -12.39
N CYS A 573 -28.39 -18.25 -13.40
CA CYS A 573 -27.88 -18.41 -14.75
C CYS A 573 -29.07 -18.48 -15.69
N SER A 574 -29.21 -17.51 -16.61
CA SER A 574 -30.36 -17.44 -17.52
C SER A 574 -31.70 -17.55 -16.76
N ASP A 575 -32.57 -18.46 -17.16
CA ASP A 575 -33.90 -18.71 -16.58
C ASP A 575 -33.88 -19.64 -15.34
N LEU A 576 -32.69 -19.92 -14.79
CA LEU A 576 -32.52 -20.81 -13.65
C LEU A 576 -32.32 -20.03 -12.35
N TYR A 577 -33.19 -20.30 -11.37
CA TYR A 577 -33.09 -19.79 -10.01
C TYR A 577 -32.79 -20.94 -9.04
N LEU A 578 -31.61 -20.93 -8.42
CA LEU A 578 -31.12 -22.00 -7.55
C LEU A 578 -31.19 -21.61 -6.07
N TYR A 579 -31.90 -22.40 -5.27
CA TYR A 579 -32.03 -22.22 -3.83
C TYR A 579 -31.19 -23.27 -3.08
N ARG A 580 -30.37 -22.84 -2.10
CA ARG A 580 -29.34 -23.67 -1.46
C ARG A 580 -29.58 -24.12 -0.01
N GLN A 581 -30.62 -23.64 0.69
CA GLN A 581 -30.87 -24.11 2.05
C GLN A 581 -31.41 -25.53 2.07
N ALA A 582 -30.81 -26.38 2.92
CA ALA A 582 -31.44 -27.64 3.31
C ALA A 582 -32.89 -27.34 3.71
N PHE A 583 -33.84 -28.11 3.18
CA PHE A 583 -35.13 -28.25 3.84
C PHE A 583 -34.86 -28.86 5.23
N GLU A 584 -34.45 -28.05 6.22
CA GLU A 584 -34.97 -28.25 7.58
C GLU A 584 -36.49 -28.33 7.45
N PRO A 585 -37.20 -29.11 8.29
CA PRO A 585 -38.61 -29.41 8.10
C PRO A 585 -39.38 -28.11 7.94
N MET A 586 -39.63 -27.72 6.68
CA MET A 586 -40.29 -26.48 6.34
C MET A 586 -41.67 -26.60 6.97
N SER A 587 -41.92 -25.84 8.03
CA SER A 587 -43.27 -25.52 8.43
C SER A 587 -43.99 -25.04 7.16
N ALA A 588 -45.25 -25.43 6.99
CA ALA A 588 -46.01 -25.21 5.76
C ALA A 588 -46.18 -23.72 5.35
N GLN A 589 -45.53 -22.79 6.05
CA GLN A 589 -45.62 -21.33 5.90
C GLN A 589 -44.29 -20.63 5.55
N ALA A 590 -43.16 -21.33 5.43
CA ALA A 590 -41.86 -20.71 5.09
C ALA A 590 -41.44 -20.95 3.63
N GLY A 591 -41.02 -19.90 2.91
CA GLY A 591 -39.99 -20.06 1.88
C GLY A 591 -40.12 -19.18 0.65
N ILE A 592 -40.83 -19.66 -0.37
CA ILE A 592 -40.61 -19.18 -1.75
C ILE A 592 -41.57 -18.03 -2.12
N SER A 593 -42.78 -17.99 -1.56
CA SER A 593 -43.75 -16.90 -1.76
C SER A 593 -43.63 -15.75 -0.76
N SER A 594 -42.86 -15.94 0.33
CA SER A 594 -42.74 -15.00 1.43
C SER A 594 -41.41 -14.25 1.50
N ALA A 595 -40.40 -14.64 0.72
CA ALA A 595 -39.15 -13.90 0.57
C ALA A 595 -39.42 -12.57 -0.17
N ARG A 596 -39.84 -11.55 0.59
CA ARG A 596 -40.13 -10.22 0.09
C ARG A 596 -39.06 -9.23 0.51
N ILE A 597 -38.41 -8.60 -0.45
CA ILE A 597 -37.57 -7.42 -0.21
C ILE A 597 -38.46 -6.21 -0.49
N ASN A 598 -38.61 -5.30 0.48
CA ASN A 598 -39.46 -4.11 0.35
C ASN A 598 -40.89 -4.40 -0.15
N LYS A 599 -41.49 -5.50 0.34
CA LYS A 599 -42.84 -5.99 -0.03
C LYS A 599 -42.98 -6.54 -1.47
N ARG A 600 -41.90 -6.61 -2.26
CA ARG A 600 -41.88 -7.23 -3.60
C ARG A 600 -41.23 -8.62 -3.57
N ASN A 601 -41.68 -9.52 -4.44
CA ASN A 601 -41.15 -10.88 -4.56
C ASN A 601 -39.72 -10.84 -5.15
N GLN A 602 -38.76 -11.55 -4.52
CA GLN A 602 -37.37 -11.62 -5.00
C GLN A 602 -37.25 -12.15 -6.44
N ILE A 603 -38.09 -13.11 -6.85
CA ILE A 603 -38.10 -13.65 -8.22
C ILE A 603 -38.53 -12.57 -9.21
N GLU A 604 -39.55 -11.78 -8.87
CA GLU A 604 -40.01 -10.67 -9.71
C GLU A 604 -38.92 -9.61 -9.85
N MET A 605 -38.24 -9.27 -8.75
CA MET A 605 -37.13 -8.32 -8.78
C MET A 605 -35.96 -8.83 -9.63
N TYR A 606 -35.56 -10.10 -9.49
CA TYR A 606 -34.53 -10.73 -10.34
C TYR A 606 -34.90 -10.65 -11.83
N LEU A 607 -36.12 -11.05 -12.19
CA LEU A 607 -36.59 -11.04 -13.57
C LEU A 607 -36.68 -9.62 -14.13
N ASP A 608 -37.13 -8.65 -13.32
CA ASP A 608 -37.17 -7.25 -13.71
C ASP A 608 -35.79 -6.66 -13.94
N GLU A 609 -34.80 -7.02 -13.12
CA GLU A 609 -33.41 -6.60 -13.31
C GLU A 609 -32.78 -7.23 -14.56
N MET A 610 -33.01 -8.53 -14.82
CA MET A 610 -32.43 -9.24 -15.97
C MET A 610 -33.09 -8.88 -17.29
N TYR A 611 -34.41 -8.75 -17.31
CA TYR A 611 -35.20 -8.72 -18.54
C TYR A 611 -36.03 -7.45 -18.70
N GLY A 612 -35.98 -6.52 -17.73
CA GLY A 612 -36.76 -5.29 -17.68
C GLY A 612 -38.10 -5.46 -16.97
N PRO A 613 -38.81 -4.36 -16.66
CA PRO A 613 -39.97 -4.40 -15.78
C PRO A 613 -41.17 -5.16 -16.34
N GLY A 614 -42.10 -5.49 -15.45
CA GLY A 614 -43.43 -6.03 -15.79
C GLY A 614 -43.58 -7.51 -15.46
N HIS A 615 -42.63 -8.11 -14.73
CA HIS A 615 -42.73 -9.49 -14.30
C HIS A 615 -43.61 -9.65 -13.06
N SER A 616 -44.39 -10.73 -13.05
CA SER A 616 -45.20 -11.16 -11.91
C SER A 616 -45.02 -12.66 -11.72
N ALA A 617 -44.66 -13.09 -10.51
CA ALA A 617 -44.45 -14.48 -10.14
C ALA A 617 -45.44 -14.86 -9.03
N LYS A 618 -46.42 -15.71 -9.36
CA LYS A 618 -47.52 -16.12 -8.47
C LYS A 618 -47.69 -17.63 -8.50
N MET A 619 -48.27 -18.19 -7.44
CA MET A 619 -48.78 -19.57 -7.46
C MET A 619 -50.21 -19.58 -7.96
N ASP A 620 -50.55 -20.52 -8.85
CA ASP A 620 -51.92 -20.74 -9.29
C ASP A 620 -52.72 -21.58 -8.28
N SER A 621 -54.00 -21.84 -8.60
CA SER A 621 -54.90 -22.66 -7.80
C SER A 621 -54.44 -24.13 -7.64
N GLN A 622 -53.46 -24.57 -8.42
CA GLN A 622 -52.85 -25.90 -8.38
C GLN A 622 -51.45 -25.86 -7.74
N ASN A 623 -51.09 -24.77 -7.05
CA ASN A 623 -49.77 -24.51 -6.45
C ASN A 623 -48.61 -24.48 -7.48
N ARG A 624 -48.91 -24.28 -8.77
CA ARG A 624 -47.87 -24.18 -9.79
C ARG A 624 -47.32 -22.76 -9.87
N PHE A 625 -46.02 -22.64 -10.09
CA PHE A 625 -45.36 -21.35 -10.27
C PHE A 625 -45.65 -20.81 -11.66
N ILE A 626 -46.41 -19.72 -11.72
CA ILE A 626 -46.69 -18.99 -12.96
C ILE A 626 -45.89 -17.69 -12.94
N VAL A 627 -44.96 -17.58 -13.88
CA VAL A 627 -44.25 -16.34 -14.18
C VAL A 627 -44.87 -15.73 -15.43
N THR A 628 -45.27 -14.46 -15.33
CA THR A 628 -45.79 -13.68 -16.46
C THR A 628 -45.00 -12.39 -16.62
N ARG A 629 -44.95 -11.87 -17.85
CA ARG A 629 -44.46 -10.54 -18.18
C ARG A 629 -45.58 -9.79 -18.89
N ASN A 630 -46.02 -8.67 -18.31
CA ASN A 630 -47.15 -7.89 -18.83
C ASN A 630 -48.40 -8.75 -19.10
N GLY A 631 -48.65 -9.75 -18.26
CA GLY A 631 -49.77 -10.70 -18.38
C GLY A 631 -49.53 -11.90 -19.30
N ASN A 632 -48.45 -11.92 -20.10
CA ASN A 632 -48.10 -13.06 -20.95
C ASN A 632 -47.22 -14.05 -20.19
N LEU A 633 -47.46 -15.36 -20.36
CA LEU A 633 -46.64 -16.40 -19.73
C LEU A 633 -45.19 -16.31 -20.19
N VAL A 634 -44.24 -16.42 -19.26
CA VAL A 634 -42.81 -16.55 -19.55
C VAL A 634 -42.45 -18.04 -19.51
N PRO A 635 -42.39 -18.73 -20.66
CA PRO A 635 -42.02 -20.13 -20.69
C PRO A 635 -40.54 -20.31 -20.36
N GLY A 636 -40.19 -21.37 -19.64
CA GLY A 636 -38.79 -21.77 -19.43
C GLY A 636 -38.19 -21.46 -18.05
N PHE A 637 -38.81 -20.59 -17.24
CA PHE A 637 -38.37 -20.34 -15.87
C PHE A 637 -38.46 -21.59 -15.00
N ARG A 638 -37.38 -21.92 -14.27
CA ARG A 638 -37.31 -23.12 -13.42
C ARG A 638 -36.73 -22.78 -12.05
N ILE A 639 -37.38 -23.31 -11.02
CA ILE A 639 -36.88 -23.28 -9.64
C ILE A 639 -36.21 -24.62 -9.37
N VAL A 640 -34.94 -24.56 -8.97
CA VAL A 640 -34.13 -25.73 -8.71
C VAL A 640 -33.65 -25.73 -7.27
N TYR A 641 -33.88 -26.85 -6.59
CA TYR A 641 -33.39 -27.13 -5.26
C TYR A 641 -32.25 -28.15 -5.33
N ILE A 642 -31.07 -27.79 -4.81
CA ILE A 642 -29.91 -28.69 -4.73
C ILE A 642 -29.72 -29.15 -3.29
N ARG A 643 -29.72 -30.46 -3.08
CA ARG A 643 -29.43 -31.05 -1.77
C ARG A 643 -27.93 -31.29 -1.59
N GLY A 644 -27.35 -30.69 -0.55
CA GLY A 644 -25.94 -30.80 -0.22
C GLY A 644 -25.53 -32.02 0.62
N SER A 645 -26.47 -32.90 0.99
CA SER A 645 -26.23 -34.05 1.88
C SER A 645 -26.80 -35.37 1.33
N PRO A 646 -26.18 -36.53 1.67
CA PRO A 646 -26.67 -37.85 1.24
C PRO A 646 -28.12 -38.15 1.64
N GLY A 647 -28.74 -39.09 0.93
CA GLY A 647 -30.08 -39.61 1.18
C GLY A 647 -31.10 -39.24 0.10
N THR A 648 -32.13 -40.09 -0.06
CA THR A 648 -33.24 -39.84 -0.97
C THR A 648 -34.26 -38.91 -0.31
N PRO A 649 -34.72 -37.84 -0.98
CA PRO A 649 -35.86 -37.08 -0.51
C PRO A 649 -37.12 -37.93 -0.63
N ASN A 650 -37.92 -37.96 0.43
CA ASN A 650 -39.24 -38.60 0.45
C ASN A 650 -40.27 -37.61 0.99
N HIS A 651 -40.38 -36.45 0.34
CA HIS A 651 -41.28 -35.37 0.75
C HIS A 651 -42.56 -35.40 -0.09
N SER A 652 -43.30 -36.51 -0.04
CA SER A 652 -44.55 -36.72 -0.79
C SER A 652 -45.58 -35.60 -0.58
N GLY A 653 -45.64 -35.02 0.63
CA GLY A 653 -46.46 -33.84 0.93
C GLY A 653 -46.00 -32.57 0.20
N LYS A 654 -44.69 -32.30 0.18
CA LYS A 654 -44.12 -31.09 -0.47
C LYS A 654 -44.21 -31.11 -1.98
N VAL A 655 -44.34 -32.29 -2.61
CA VAL A 655 -44.64 -32.38 -4.05
C VAL A 655 -46.01 -31.78 -4.37
N ARG A 656 -46.98 -31.82 -3.44
CA ARG A 656 -48.28 -31.17 -3.62
C ARG A 656 -48.22 -29.66 -3.38
N ASP A 657 -47.35 -29.23 -2.46
CA ASP A 657 -47.17 -27.82 -2.12
C ASP A 657 -46.34 -27.08 -3.19
N PHE A 658 -45.37 -27.77 -3.81
CA PHE A 658 -44.42 -27.20 -4.77
C PHE A 658 -44.22 -28.14 -5.98
N PRO A 659 -45.27 -28.35 -6.79
CA PRO A 659 -45.25 -29.26 -7.92
C PRO A 659 -44.36 -28.80 -9.07
N ASP A 660 -43.70 -27.64 -9.06
CA ASP A 660 -42.79 -27.21 -10.14
C ASP A 660 -41.32 -27.12 -9.72
N VAL A 661 -41.01 -27.36 -8.44
CA VAL A 661 -39.63 -27.35 -7.96
C VAL A 661 -38.92 -28.61 -8.43
N ALA A 662 -37.86 -28.42 -9.22
CA ALA A 662 -36.97 -29.49 -9.60
C ALA A 662 -35.95 -29.72 -8.49
N HIS A 663 -35.64 -30.97 -8.19
CA HIS A 663 -34.71 -31.35 -7.15
C HIS A 663 -33.50 -32.08 -7.73
N ILE A 664 -32.29 -31.69 -7.32
CA ILE A 664 -31.05 -32.37 -7.68
C ILE A 664 -30.48 -33.04 -6.42
N THR A 665 -30.32 -34.36 -6.49
CA THR A 665 -29.83 -35.18 -5.39
C THR A 665 -28.35 -34.96 -5.12
N PHE A 666 -27.92 -35.20 -3.88
CA PHE A 666 -26.49 -35.21 -3.55
C PHE A 666 -25.71 -36.24 -4.37
N GLU A 667 -26.29 -37.41 -4.67
CA GLU A 667 -25.63 -38.43 -5.48
C GLU A 667 -25.42 -37.99 -6.94
N GLU A 668 -26.38 -37.24 -7.51
CA GLU A 668 -26.19 -36.63 -8.83
C GLU A 668 -25.04 -35.63 -8.79
N ILE A 669 -25.03 -34.73 -7.79
CA ILE A 669 -23.95 -33.76 -7.63
C ILE A 669 -22.62 -34.46 -7.38
N LYS A 670 -22.57 -35.46 -6.50
CA LYS A 670 -21.38 -36.27 -6.20
C LYS A 670 -20.84 -36.93 -7.45
N ARG A 671 -21.69 -37.57 -8.27
CA ARG A 671 -21.31 -38.15 -9.57
C ARG A 671 -20.70 -37.10 -10.50
N GLN A 672 -21.31 -35.91 -10.56
CA GLN A 672 -20.79 -34.81 -11.37
C GLN A 672 -19.46 -34.28 -10.83
N LEU A 673 -19.29 -34.25 -9.51
CA LEU A 673 -18.07 -33.80 -8.81
C LEU A 673 -16.96 -34.86 -8.80
N SER A 674 -17.27 -36.16 -8.86
CA SER A 674 -16.30 -37.26 -8.79
C SER A 674 -15.71 -37.66 -10.14
N GLN A 675 -16.23 -37.13 -11.25
CA GLN A 675 -15.61 -37.20 -12.58
C GLN A 675 -14.44 -36.18 -12.70
N ILE A 676 -13.59 -36.09 -11.68
CA ILE A 676 -12.37 -35.26 -11.62
C ILE A 676 -11.17 -36.19 -11.55
#